data_AF-A0A099NUL7-F1
#
_entry.id   AF-A0A099NUL7-F1
#
_cell.length_a   1.000
_cell.length_b   1.000
_cell.length_c   1.000
_cell.angle_alpha   90.00
_cell.angle_beta   90.00
_cell.angle_gamma   90.00
#
_symmetry.space_group_name_H-M   'P 1'
#
loop_
_entity.id
_entity.type
_entity.pdbx_description
1 polymer ?
#
loop_
_entity_poly.entity_id
_entity_poly.type
_entity_poly.pdbx_seq_one_letter_code
_entity_poly.pdbx_strand_id
1 'polypeptide(L)'
;MAKQGKAGGIIDRRFGEGNSKLSTEEKMLERFTRERLSKASKSSMYNLDDDDNIDFTDDVFSGLTHLGQSLSGKDTIDDDDFFSKKRPAGEDDDAEEANHEPERKKTKAEVMKEIIAKSKKYRYERQKAHLENQEVVGELDEQFDNVMDEISSVNRSVVEESKKSEADLAYDMKVTEAKLDRRAKPTDRTKTEEEIRKEEEERKTELEKKRLARMEGEVEELAEVRPDGAVGDDLDDDFWAGSGDEETGFTVGSPVTSVSDSEEASGDEEEGNKEYQSVRGEKPSENVITIGNKKVIIKKAEKARLTCPQTLEELKKLVNVDYEETVSTIKKVFETYQPKLAEGNKEKLGVFTTVLLEYLLELSNENIGFEDAKYVRLMDFLTRTVCNLTEKYQDLLLQSFRGHIKASHERLLSQDARSFPLQSDAILLTLIGRTFSTSDKFHLVVIPALLLACEALEFMKPESNKTHLFFGVFLSDLLLQYERVSERVIPEVISFIHRALLSLVSKPEELEGWEHVLVCSTQPTATEFTRPPNRELPTDDVKLSISKMWEISKSNDSKATHDFLDSILMKAIRTLDVLITKMIKNTSAAPELTSSFIPILRHLIKTLPNTNSIVINVASKLNNIHKISTKERRPLKLQQHRAIGIAQVAPRFSERFNPDRKSARTIDMDPTDPIAVRDEISKLKHQVKEERKQALKEIRRDTKFEARAQIERKKKEYDEYHSKMAKIYNSIQTEEGTEKNKYEKEKRKLKNRK
;
A
#
# COMPACT_ATOMS: atom_id res chain seq x y z
N MET A 1 16.78 42.17 -67.71
CA MET A 1 16.25 42.62 -69.03
C MET A 1 17.22 42.43 -70.20
N ALA A 2 18.52 42.74 -70.12
CA ALA A 2 19.45 42.71 -71.26
C ALA A 2 19.66 41.35 -71.99
N LYS A 3 19.07 40.26 -71.50
CA LYS A 3 19.13 38.91 -72.10
C LYS A 3 17.76 38.41 -72.58
N GLN A 4 16.68 39.19 -72.48
CA GLN A 4 15.37 38.79 -73.02
C GLN A 4 15.48 38.61 -74.54
N GLY A 5 15.00 37.47 -75.05
CA GLY A 5 15.06 37.12 -76.47
C GLY A 5 16.36 36.49 -76.96
N LYS A 6 17.35 36.22 -76.08
CA LYS A 6 18.54 35.43 -76.45
C LYS A 6 18.23 33.93 -76.38
N ALA A 7 18.43 33.23 -77.50
CA ALA A 7 18.41 31.77 -77.54
C ALA A 7 19.86 31.23 -77.50
N GLY A 8 20.15 30.35 -76.55
CA GLY A 8 21.49 29.79 -76.33
C GLY A 8 22.39 30.63 -75.41
N GLY A 9 23.40 29.98 -74.84
CA GLY A 9 24.43 30.56 -73.99
C GLY A 9 25.60 29.61 -73.89
N ILE A 10 26.81 30.13 -73.69
CA ILE A 10 28.01 29.30 -73.54
C ILE A 10 27.89 28.54 -72.21
N ILE A 11 27.75 27.22 -72.28
CA ILE A 11 27.87 26.33 -71.13
C ILE A 11 29.35 25.98 -71.03
N ASP A 12 30.09 26.74 -70.23
CA ASP A 12 31.52 26.53 -70.06
C ASP A 12 31.77 25.29 -69.19
N ARG A 13 32.18 24.19 -69.84
CA ARG A 13 32.47 22.90 -69.19
C ARG A 13 33.97 22.67 -68.97
N ARG A 14 34.81 23.68 -69.20
CA ARG A 14 36.26 23.56 -69.00
C ARG A 14 36.57 23.40 -67.51
N PHE A 15 37.45 22.46 -67.19
CA PHE A 15 37.81 22.15 -65.80
C PHE A 15 38.40 23.37 -65.08
N GLY A 16 37.98 23.57 -63.83
CA GLY A 16 38.38 24.69 -62.98
C GLY A 16 37.69 26.03 -63.31
N GLU A 17 36.98 26.18 -64.42
CA GLU A 17 36.43 27.49 -64.83
C GLU A 17 35.22 27.93 -63.99
N GLY A 18 34.49 26.98 -63.39
CA GLY A 18 33.40 27.25 -62.44
C GLY A 18 33.85 27.58 -61.00
N ASN A 19 35.14 27.49 -60.69
CA ASN A 19 35.66 27.72 -59.34
C ASN A 19 36.44 29.06 -59.27
N SER A 20 35.88 30.04 -58.55
CA SER A 20 36.48 31.39 -58.45
C SER A 20 37.71 31.47 -57.54
N LYS A 21 37.99 30.43 -56.75
CA LYS A 21 39.10 30.37 -55.79
C LYS A 21 40.43 29.93 -56.40
N LEU A 22 40.42 29.37 -57.61
CA LEU A 22 41.63 28.93 -58.31
C LEU A 22 42.22 30.09 -59.14
N SER A 23 43.52 30.31 -59.01
CA SER A 23 44.31 31.22 -59.84
C SER A 23 44.29 30.81 -61.31
N THR A 24 44.52 31.75 -62.23
CA THR A 24 44.63 31.45 -63.67
C THR A 24 45.73 30.43 -63.97
N GLU A 25 46.81 30.45 -63.20
CA GLU A 25 47.93 29.51 -63.33
C GLU A 25 47.55 28.12 -62.79
N GLU A 26 46.84 28.04 -61.66
CA GLU A 26 46.36 26.78 -61.09
C GLU A 26 45.30 26.12 -61.98
N LYS A 27 44.44 26.91 -62.62
CA LYS A 27 43.48 26.43 -63.64
C LYS A 27 44.18 25.84 -64.86
N MET A 28 45.30 26.42 -65.29
CA MET A 28 46.10 25.85 -66.39
C MET A 28 46.85 24.59 -65.95
N LEU A 29 47.32 24.54 -64.71
CA LEU A 29 47.98 23.39 -64.11
C LEU A 29 47.03 22.19 -63.97
N GLU A 30 45.81 22.38 -63.45
CA GLU A 30 44.79 21.31 -63.38
C GLU A 30 44.38 20.79 -64.76
N ARG A 31 44.31 21.67 -65.76
CA ARG A 31 44.05 21.27 -67.15
C ARG A 31 45.20 20.45 -67.71
N PHE A 32 46.43 20.87 -67.45
CA PHE A 32 47.65 20.22 -67.90
C PHE A 32 47.89 18.86 -67.23
N THR A 33 47.69 18.76 -65.91
CA THR A 33 47.83 17.51 -65.15
C THR A 33 46.81 16.47 -65.61
N ARG A 34 45.57 16.88 -65.83
CA ARG A 34 44.50 16.01 -66.30
C ARG A 34 44.68 15.58 -67.76
N GLU A 35 45.22 16.44 -68.63
CA GLU A 35 45.62 16.05 -69.99
C GLU A 35 46.74 14.99 -69.95
N ARG A 36 47.72 15.15 -69.05
CA ARG A 36 48.82 14.20 -68.87
C ARG A 36 48.34 12.86 -68.28
N LEU A 37 47.43 12.88 -67.30
CA LEU A 37 46.78 11.69 -66.74
C LEU A 37 45.96 10.93 -67.80
N SER A 38 45.24 11.64 -68.67
CA SER A 38 44.47 11.02 -69.76
C SER A 38 45.34 10.38 -70.86
N LYS A 39 46.59 10.84 -71.01
CA LYS A 39 47.60 10.25 -71.90
C LYS A 39 48.31 9.06 -71.24
N ALA A 40 48.52 9.08 -69.92
CA ALA A 40 49.09 7.97 -69.16
C ALA A 40 48.11 6.78 -69.00
N SER A 41 46.80 7.05 -68.85
CA SER A 41 45.77 6.03 -68.66
C SER A 41 45.46 5.20 -69.92
N LYS A 42 46.07 5.49 -71.07
CA LYS A 42 45.96 4.68 -72.30
C LYS A 42 47.07 3.62 -72.45
N SER A 43 48.04 3.55 -71.53
CA SER A 43 49.09 2.53 -71.53
C SER A 43 48.79 1.34 -70.60
N SER A 44 47.76 1.40 -69.76
CA SER A 44 47.46 0.35 -68.75
C SER A 44 46.36 -0.64 -69.17
N MET A 45 46.07 -0.77 -70.46
CA MET A 45 45.12 -1.75 -71.01
C MET A 45 45.71 -3.15 -71.26
N TYR A 46 46.96 -3.41 -70.83
CA TYR A 46 47.65 -4.70 -71.00
C TYR A 46 48.32 -5.23 -69.71
N ASN A 47 47.83 -4.86 -68.51
CA ASN A 47 48.25 -5.52 -67.28
C ASN A 47 47.19 -6.56 -66.88
N LEU A 48 47.54 -7.83 -67.04
CA LEU A 48 46.71 -9.03 -66.84
C LEU A 48 47.12 -9.79 -65.56
N ASP A 49 47.45 -9.08 -64.47
CA ASP A 49 47.85 -9.71 -63.19
C ASP A 49 47.42 -8.87 -61.99
N ASP A 50 46.12 -8.76 -61.74
CA ASP A 50 45.58 -8.67 -60.36
C ASP A 50 44.04 -8.51 -60.41
N ASP A 51 43.34 -9.64 -60.50
CA ASP A 51 41.94 -9.72 -60.09
C ASP A 51 41.64 -11.11 -59.54
N ASP A 52 42.03 -11.33 -58.28
CA ASP A 52 41.48 -12.36 -57.40
C ASP A 52 41.24 -11.72 -56.03
N ASN A 53 40.08 -11.09 -55.86
CA ASN A 53 39.28 -11.23 -54.64
C ASN A 53 37.87 -10.68 -54.86
N ILE A 54 37.04 -11.59 -55.35
CA ILE A 54 35.60 -11.60 -55.23
C ILE A 54 35.24 -11.60 -53.74
N ASP A 55 34.47 -10.62 -53.29
CA ASP A 55 33.49 -10.91 -52.25
C ASP A 55 32.14 -10.24 -52.53
N PHE A 56 31.16 -11.12 -52.67
CA PHE A 56 29.74 -10.89 -52.76
C PHE A 56 29.27 -10.40 -51.38
N THR A 57 28.57 -9.29 -51.22
CA THR A 57 27.11 -9.26 -51.31
C THR A 57 26.64 -7.84 -50.95
N ASP A 58 26.11 -7.09 -51.91
CA ASP A 58 25.16 -6.01 -51.62
C ASP A 58 24.25 -5.84 -52.82
N ASP A 59 23.02 -6.34 -52.71
CA ASP A 59 22.00 -6.12 -53.71
C ASP A 59 20.63 -6.16 -53.04
N VAL A 60 20.19 -5.02 -52.48
CA VAL A 60 18.81 -4.49 -52.62
C VAL A 60 18.84 -2.97 -52.33
N PHE A 61 18.32 -2.20 -53.29
CA PHE A 61 17.83 -0.81 -53.15
C PHE A 61 18.76 0.36 -53.54
N SER A 62 19.17 0.41 -54.80
CA SER A 62 19.48 1.69 -55.46
C SER A 62 18.46 1.99 -56.56
N GLY A 63 17.51 2.84 -56.22
CA GLY A 63 16.44 3.30 -57.10
C GLY A 63 15.88 4.66 -56.68
N LEU A 64 16.50 5.71 -57.21
CA LEU A 64 15.87 6.95 -57.68
C LEU A 64 15.40 8.03 -56.67
N THR A 65 15.94 9.23 -56.93
CA THR A 65 15.34 10.58 -56.83
C THR A 65 15.28 11.30 -55.47
N HIS A 66 16.28 12.17 -55.23
CA HIS A 66 16.01 13.62 -55.12
C HIS A 66 17.28 14.46 -55.42
N LEU A 67 17.26 15.13 -56.58
CA LEU A 67 18.12 16.22 -57.06
C LEU A 67 19.13 16.82 -56.05
N GLY A 68 20.41 16.55 -56.30
CA GLY A 68 21.55 16.87 -55.45
C GLY A 68 21.68 18.32 -54.97
N GLN A 69 21.74 18.47 -53.65
CA GLN A 69 22.36 19.58 -52.94
C GLN A 69 23.22 19.05 -51.79
N SER A 70 24.51 19.40 -51.79
CA SER A 70 25.44 19.16 -50.70
C SER A 70 25.41 20.32 -49.70
N LEU A 71 25.15 20.04 -48.43
CA LEU A 71 25.24 21.01 -47.34
C LEU A 71 26.68 21.09 -46.82
N SER A 72 27.49 21.97 -47.41
CA SER A 72 28.65 22.54 -46.73
C SER A 72 28.91 23.97 -47.21
N GLY A 73 29.10 24.88 -46.26
CA GLY A 73 29.68 26.20 -46.51
C GLY A 73 28.77 27.40 -46.26
N LYS A 74 28.83 27.95 -45.05
CA LYS A 74 28.80 29.41 -44.85
C LYS A 74 29.51 29.77 -43.53
N ASP A 75 30.72 30.31 -43.68
CA ASP A 75 31.48 31.02 -42.65
C ASP A 75 31.13 32.53 -42.67
N THR A 76 31.68 33.22 -41.65
CA THR A 76 32.02 34.65 -41.51
C THR A 76 30.96 35.61 -40.98
N ILE A 77 31.06 35.92 -39.69
CA ILE A 77 30.72 37.23 -39.10
C ILE A 77 32.02 37.75 -38.47
N ASP A 78 32.37 38.98 -38.83
CA ASP A 78 33.62 39.70 -38.55
C ASP A 78 33.85 39.98 -37.05
N ASP A 79 35.11 39.88 -36.66
CA ASP A 79 35.71 40.50 -35.49
C ASP A 79 36.07 41.97 -35.81
N ASP A 80 35.69 42.88 -34.90
CA ASP A 80 36.47 44.07 -34.45
C ASP A 80 35.50 44.98 -33.65
N ASP A 81 35.65 45.06 -32.32
CA ASP A 81 36.41 46.15 -31.70
C ASP A 81 36.24 46.20 -30.16
N PHE A 82 37.34 46.57 -29.52
CA PHE A 82 37.42 47.40 -28.32
C PHE A 82 37.39 46.76 -26.89
N PHE A 83 38.61 46.60 -26.38
CA PHE A 83 39.04 46.50 -24.99
C PHE A 83 38.20 47.30 -23.96
N SER A 84 37.78 46.64 -22.87
CA SER A 84 37.91 47.24 -21.54
C SER A 84 38.06 46.21 -20.42
N LYS A 85 39.28 46.21 -19.87
CA LYS A 85 39.70 45.60 -18.61
C LYS A 85 38.91 46.24 -17.45
N LYS A 86 38.33 45.45 -16.53
CA LYS A 86 38.09 45.84 -15.13
C LYS A 86 37.78 44.63 -14.23
N ARG A 87 38.67 44.39 -13.26
CA ARG A 87 38.39 43.87 -11.90
C ARG A 87 38.69 45.04 -10.93
N PRO A 88 38.42 45.00 -9.61
CA PRO A 88 37.61 44.08 -8.77
C PRO A 88 36.64 44.83 -7.80
N ALA A 89 35.90 44.09 -6.95
CA ALA A 89 35.62 44.36 -5.52
C ALA A 89 34.17 44.00 -5.10
N GLY A 90 34.05 43.26 -3.98
CA GLY A 90 32.78 42.98 -3.29
C GLY A 90 32.81 41.69 -2.49
N GLU A 91 33.45 41.74 -1.32
CA GLU A 91 33.44 40.73 -0.25
C GLU A 91 32.10 40.75 0.52
N ASP A 92 31.71 39.56 0.98
CA ASP A 92 31.08 39.20 2.28
C ASP A 92 29.67 38.59 2.34
N ASP A 93 29.70 37.40 2.94
CA ASP A 93 28.82 36.70 3.88
C ASP A 93 27.63 35.82 3.46
N ASP A 94 27.92 34.52 3.59
CA ASP A 94 27.20 33.48 4.35
C ASP A 94 25.81 33.00 3.92
N ALA A 95 25.77 31.79 3.38
CA ALA A 95 24.99 30.68 3.96
C ALA A 95 25.43 29.33 3.34
N GLU A 96 25.75 28.39 4.23
CA GLU A 96 26.06 26.98 3.95
C GLU A 96 24.90 26.27 3.25
N GLU A 97 25.14 25.64 2.09
CA GLU A 97 24.42 24.42 1.68
C GLU A 97 25.09 23.73 0.47
N ALA A 98 25.32 22.43 0.63
CA ALA A 98 25.59 21.39 -0.38
C ALA A 98 26.25 21.79 -1.72
N ASN A 99 27.50 21.37 -1.89
CA ASN A 99 28.21 21.33 -3.17
C ASN A 99 27.44 20.54 -4.25
N HIS A 100 26.60 21.23 -5.01
CA HIS A 100 26.25 20.87 -6.38
C HIS A 100 26.58 22.05 -7.29
N GLU A 101 27.85 22.14 -7.69
CA GLU A 101 28.19 22.88 -8.92
C GLU A 101 27.42 22.25 -10.10
N PRO A 102 26.86 23.05 -11.04
CA PRO A 102 26.25 22.48 -12.23
C PRO A 102 27.30 21.72 -13.03
N GLU A 103 27.07 20.43 -13.29
CA GLU A 103 27.93 19.61 -14.13
C GLU A 103 28.21 20.35 -15.44
N ARG A 104 29.48 20.68 -15.66
CA ARG A 104 29.93 21.28 -16.92
C ARG A 104 29.52 20.34 -18.06
N LYS A 105 28.71 20.84 -19.00
CA LYS A 105 28.39 20.11 -20.22
C LYS A 105 29.72 19.73 -20.90
N LYS A 106 29.95 18.42 -21.03
CA LYS A 106 31.19 17.89 -21.62
C LYS A 106 31.44 18.53 -22.98
N THR A 107 32.67 18.95 -23.22
CA THR A 107 33.02 19.55 -24.52
C THR A 107 32.86 18.51 -25.62
N LYS A 108 32.57 18.93 -26.87
CA LYS A 108 32.51 18.00 -28.01
C LYS A 108 33.79 17.15 -28.11
N ALA A 109 34.93 17.71 -27.72
CA ALA A 109 36.20 16.98 -27.67
C ALA A 109 36.20 15.87 -26.59
N GLU A 110 35.66 16.13 -25.39
CA GLU A 110 35.48 15.12 -24.34
C GLU A 110 34.48 14.04 -24.76
N VAL A 111 33.35 14.43 -25.34
CA VAL A 111 32.34 13.50 -25.85
C VAL A 111 32.91 12.64 -26.98
N MET A 112 33.66 13.23 -27.93
CA MET A 112 34.30 12.49 -29.00
C MET A 112 35.41 11.57 -28.47
N LYS A 113 36.18 11.99 -27.46
CA LYS A 113 37.15 11.13 -26.78
C LYS A 113 36.48 9.95 -26.08
N GLU A 114 35.35 10.18 -25.40
CA GLU A 114 34.57 9.11 -24.78
C GLU A 114 33.99 8.15 -25.81
N ILE A 115 33.45 8.66 -26.92
CA ILE A 115 32.91 7.84 -28.01
C ILE A 115 34.03 7.03 -28.68
N ILE A 116 35.20 7.62 -28.94
CA ILE A 116 36.35 6.94 -29.54
C ILE A 116 36.94 5.91 -28.57
N ALA A 117 37.00 6.21 -27.27
CA ALA A 117 37.46 5.28 -26.25
C ALA A 117 36.49 4.09 -26.11
N LYS A 118 35.18 4.36 -26.06
CA LYS A 118 34.14 3.33 -26.03
C LYS A 118 34.18 2.48 -27.30
N SER A 119 34.27 3.07 -28.49
CA SER A 119 34.31 2.31 -29.74
C SER A 119 35.58 1.47 -29.88
N LYS A 120 36.74 1.98 -29.45
CA LYS A 120 37.99 1.20 -29.40
C LYS A 120 37.93 0.07 -28.38
N LYS A 121 37.34 0.31 -27.21
CA LYS A 121 37.14 -0.70 -26.17
C LYS A 121 36.24 -1.84 -26.67
N TYR A 122 35.06 -1.52 -27.23
CA TYR A 122 34.16 -2.52 -27.81
C TYR A 122 34.80 -3.28 -28.98
N ARG A 123 35.65 -2.63 -29.80
CA ARG A 123 36.38 -3.29 -30.90
C ARG A 123 37.44 -4.27 -30.37
N TYR A 124 38.17 -3.87 -29.32
CA TYR A 124 39.16 -4.73 -28.66
C TYR A 124 38.49 -5.91 -27.93
N GLU A 125 37.37 -5.68 -27.25
CA GLU A 125 36.58 -6.73 -26.59
C GLU A 125 36.08 -7.77 -27.61
N ARG A 126 35.62 -7.34 -28.80
CA ARG A 126 35.25 -8.26 -29.88
C ARG A 126 36.44 -9.07 -30.40
N GLN A 127 37.61 -8.46 -30.55
CA GLN A 127 38.83 -9.17 -30.97
C GLN A 127 39.30 -10.16 -29.91
N LYS A 128 39.28 -9.78 -28.63
CA LYS A 128 39.64 -10.64 -27.50
C LYS A 128 38.69 -11.84 -27.39
N ALA A 129 37.38 -11.61 -27.47
CA ALA A 129 36.39 -12.69 -27.47
C ALA A 129 36.56 -13.64 -28.67
N HIS A 130 36.95 -13.11 -29.85
CA HIS A 130 37.24 -13.95 -31.01
C HIS A 130 38.50 -14.81 -30.81
N LEU A 131 39.56 -14.26 -30.21
CA LEU A 131 40.78 -15.00 -29.90
C LEU A 131 40.53 -16.07 -28.81
N GLU A 132 39.83 -15.72 -27.73
CA GLU A 132 39.43 -16.67 -26.68
C GLU A 132 38.59 -17.81 -27.27
N ASN A 133 37.67 -17.51 -28.20
CA ASN A 133 36.91 -18.55 -28.89
C ASN A 133 37.80 -19.45 -29.77
N GLN A 134 38.79 -18.89 -30.48
CA GLN A 134 39.74 -19.70 -31.27
C GLN A 134 40.63 -20.57 -30.40
N GLU A 135 41.08 -20.06 -29.26
CA GLU A 135 41.88 -20.81 -28.28
C GLU A 135 41.06 -21.96 -27.70
N VAL A 136 39.81 -21.71 -27.28
CA VAL A 136 38.89 -22.76 -26.81
C VAL A 136 38.62 -23.80 -27.90
N VAL A 137 38.47 -23.40 -29.17
CA VAL A 137 38.32 -24.35 -30.28
C VAL A 137 39.58 -25.19 -30.48
N GLY A 138 40.77 -24.58 -30.42
CA GLY A 138 42.04 -25.30 -30.51
C GLY A 138 42.25 -26.26 -29.35
N GLU A 139 41.94 -25.84 -28.12
CA GLU A 139 41.99 -26.70 -26.93
C GLU A 139 40.98 -27.84 -27.03
N LEU A 140 39.77 -27.60 -27.56
CA LEU A 140 38.78 -28.66 -27.78
C LEU A 140 39.23 -29.68 -28.83
N ASP A 141 39.86 -29.26 -29.92
CA ASP A 141 40.41 -30.16 -30.94
C ASP A 141 41.60 -30.97 -30.40
N GLU A 142 42.52 -30.33 -29.66
CA GLU A 142 43.63 -31.02 -28.99
C GLU A 142 43.12 -32.01 -27.92
N GLN A 143 42.09 -31.63 -27.16
CA GLN A 143 41.43 -32.52 -26.20
C GLN A 143 40.67 -33.64 -26.90
N PHE A 144 40.12 -33.41 -28.10
CA PHE A 144 39.40 -34.44 -28.86
C PHE A 144 40.36 -35.54 -29.36
N ASP A 145 41.54 -35.17 -29.85
CA ASP A 145 42.60 -36.12 -30.22
C ASP A 145 43.06 -36.93 -28.99
N ASN A 146 43.25 -36.27 -27.85
CA ASN A 146 43.62 -36.93 -26.58
C ASN A 146 42.49 -37.85 -26.06
N VAL A 147 41.23 -37.45 -26.20
CA VAL A 147 40.07 -38.25 -25.79
C VAL A 147 39.86 -39.44 -26.72
N MET A 148 40.16 -39.33 -28.01
CA MET A 148 40.13 -40.48 -28.92
C MET A 148 41.24 -41.49 -28.62
N ASP A 149 42.44 -41.01 -28.27
CA ASP A 149 43.53 -41.86 -27.80
C ASP A 149 43.18 -42.51 -26.43
N GLU A 150 42.61 -41.76 -25.49
CA GLU A 150 42.16 -42.28 -24.20
C GLU A 150 40.97 -43.25 -24.33
N ILE A 151 39.96 -42.98 -25.16
CA ILE A 151 38.81 -43.88 -25.39
C ILE A 151 39.28 -45.18 -26.10
N SER A 152 40.27 -45.10 -26.99
CA SER A 152 40.88 -46.31 -27.58
C SER A 152 41.61 -47.15 -26.51
N SER A 153 42.13 -46.51 -25.47
CA SER A 153 42.77 -47.18 -24.31
C SER A 153 41.78 -47.67 -23.26
N VAL A 154 40.65 -46.96 -23.04
CA VAL A 154 39.60 -47.26 -22.05
C VAL A 154 38.66 -48.38 -22.52
N ASN A 155 38.56 -48.63 -23.83
CA ASN A 155 37.92 -49.88 -24.34
C ASN A 155 38.73 -51.16 -24.00
N ARG A 156 39.80 -51.06 -23.21
CA ARG A 156 40.57 -52.20 -22.70
C ARG A 156 40.82 -52.24 -21.20
N SER A 157 40.23 -51.35 -20.41
CA SER A 157 40.36 -51.39 -18.95
C SER A 157 39.00 -51.22 -18.27
N VAL A 158 38.59 -52.28 -17.58
CA VAL A 158 37.53 -52.23 -16.57
C VAL A 158 37.92 -51.14 -15.56
N VAL A 159 37.09 -50.10 -15.43
CA VAL A 159 37.29 -49.04 -14.45
C VAL A 159 37.10 -49.64 -13.05
N GLU A 160 38.19 -49.90 -12.35
CA GLU A 160 38.16 -50.07 -10.90
C GLU A 160 37.86 -48.69 -10.28
N GLU A 161 36.72 -48.58 -9.59
CA GLU A 161 36.42 -47.44 -8.73
C GLU A 161 37.59 -47.23 -7.75
N SER A 162 38.24 -46.08 -7.84
CA SER A 162 39.27 -45.69 -6.88
C SER A 162 38.63 -45.64 -5.48
N LYS A 163 39.08 -46.54 -4.61
CA LYS A 163 38.66 -46.58 -3.21
C LYS A 163 38.94 -45.22 -2.60
N LYS A 164 37.88 -44.53 -2.13
CA LYS A 164 37.99 -43.27 -1.38
C LYS A 164 39.09 -43.36 -0.34
N SER A 165 39.90 -42.32 -0.20
CA SER A 165 41.01 -42.32 0.74
C SER A 165 40.49 -42.53 2.17
N GLU A 166 41.32 -43.08 3.07
CA GLU A 166 40.92 -43.33 4.46
C GLU A 166 40.48 -42.04 5.18
N ALA A 167 41.03 -40.89 4.77
CA ALA A 167 40.63 -39.58 5.26
C ALA A 167 39.24 -39.15 4.76
N ASP A 168 38.90 -39.44 3.51
CA ASP A 168 37.59 -39.12 2.93
C ASP A 168 36.49 -40.02 3.51
N LEU A 169 36.79 -41.31 3.73
CA LEU A 169 35.89 -42.22 4.43
C LEU A 169 35.67 -41.78 5.88
N ALA A 170 36.72 -41.34 6.58
CA ALA A 170 36.59 -40.80 7.94
C ALA A 170 35.83 -39.47 7.99
N TYR A 171 35.98 -38.63 6.96
CA TYR A 171 35.22 -37.38 6.82
C TYR A 171 33.74 -37.66 6.50
N ASP A 172 33.45 -38.52 5.53
CA ASP A 172 32.10 -38.96 5.19
C ASP A 172 31.41 -39.65 6.37
N MET A 173 32.13 -40.45 7.15
CA MET A 173 31.63 -41.04 8.40
C MET A 173 31.29 -39.98 9.44
N LYS A 174 32.15 -38.97 9.64
CA LYS A 174 31.87 -37.86 10.58
C LYS A 174 30.73 -36.96 10.12
N VAL A 175 30.60 -36.73 8.81
CA VAL A 175 29.51 -35.95 8.23
C VAL A 175 28.19 -36.72 8.31
N THR A 176 28.19 -38.03 8.08
CA THR A 176 27.00 -38.87 8.26
C THR A 176 26.62 -39.00 9.74
N GLU A 177 27.59 -39.15 10.64
CA GLU A 177 27.40 -39.10 12.09
C GLU A 177 26.84 -37.74 12.55
N ALA A 178 27.38 -36.62 12.05
CA ALA A 178 26.87 -35.28 12.36
C ALA A 178 25.48 -35.01 11.76
N LYS A 179 25.12 -35.66 10.66
CA LYS A 179 23.75 -35.62 10.09
C LYS A 179 22.78 -36.47 10.92
N LEU A 180 23.24 -37.55 11.55
CA LEU A 180 22.44 -38.45 12.38
C LEU A 180 22.30 -37.94 13.84
N ASP A 181 23.31 -37.28 14.40
CA ASP A 181 23.31 -36.65 15.75
C ASP A 181 23.21 -35.11 15.65
N ARG A 182 22.23 -34.61 14.89
CA ARG A 182 21.92 -33.17 14.89
C ARG A 182 21.26 -32.80 16.21
N ARG A 183 22.02 -32.20 17.13
CA ARG A 183 21.46 -31.55 18.31
C ARG A 183 20.90 -30.18 17.93
N ALA A 184 19.79 -29.80 18.56
CA ALA A 184 19.17 -28.50 18.36
C ALA A 184 20.19 -27.38 18.63
N LYS A 185 20.29 -26.43 17.69
CA LYS A 185 21.07 -25.21 17.88
C LYS A 185 20.13 -24.11 18.39
N PRO A 186 20.47 -23.39 19.47
CA PRO A 186 19.74 -22.19 19.85
C PRO A 186 19.76 -21.21 18.68
N THR A 187 18.59 -20.82 18.19
CA THR A 187 18.40 -19.80 17.15
C THR A 187 18.66 -18.41 17.71
N ASP A 188 18.28 -18.18 18.97
CA ASP A 188 18.31 -16.86 19.58
C ASP A 188 19.45 -16.65 20.56
N ARG A 189 19.95 -15.41 20.56
CA ARG A 189 20.88 -14.92 21.56
C ARG A 189 20.18 -14.94 22.92
N THR A 190 20.83 -15.49 23.95
CA THR A 190 20.34 -15.37 25.33
C THR A 190 20.33 -13.90 25.74
N LYS A 191 19.14 -13.28 25.77
CA LYS A 191 18.91 -11.92 26.24
C LYS A 191 19.18 -11.84 27.75
N THR A 192 19.67 -10.70 28.24
CA THR A 192 19.80 -10.48 29.69
C THR A 192 18.45 -10.18 30.33
N GLU A 193 18.29 -10.41 31.64
CA GLU A 193 17.03 -10.08 32.34
C GLU A 193 16.66 -8.60 32.21
N GLU A 194 17.66 -7.70 32.16
CA GLU A 194 17.44 -6.27 31.94
C GLU A 194 16.94 -5.97 30.53
N GLU A 195 17.47 -6.64 29.51
CA GLU A 195 17.01 -6.50 28.12
C GLU A 195 15.57 -7.01 27.96
N ILE A 196 15.24 -8.17 28.54
CA ILE A 196 13.87 -8.73 28.51
C ILE A 196 12.88 -7.78 29.19
N ARG A 197 13.26 -7.24 30.37
CA ARG A 197 12.42 -6.26 31.06
C ARG A 197 12.21 -5.00 30.24
N LYS A 198 13.26 -4.50 29.57
CA LYS A 198 13.17 -3.30 28.75
C LYS A 198 12.29 -3.52 27.52
N GLU A 199 12.44 -4.65 26.85
CA GLU A 199 11.61 -5.04 25.70
C GLU A 199 10.14 -5.22 26.10
N GLU A 200 9.86 -5.82 27.27
CA GLU A 200 8.51 -5.88 27.81
C GLU A 200 7.93 -4.49 28.13
N GLU A 201 8.73 -3.59 28.70
CA GLU A 201 8.32 -2.22 29.00
C GLU A 201 8.02 -1.45 27.71
N GLU A 202 8.89 -1.53 26.70
CA GLU A 202 8.68 -0.95 25.37
C GLU A 202 7.41 -1.52 24.74
N ARG A 203 7.25 -2.85 24.72
CA ARG A 203 6.03 -3.51 24.21
C ARG A 203 4.76 -3.04 24.94
N LYS A 204 4.79 -2.90 26.27
CA LYS A 204 3.66 -2.38 27.05
C LYS A 204 3.35 -0.93 26.67
N THR A 205 4.36 -0.09 26.50
CA THR A 205 4.17 1.32 26.10
C THR A 205 3.62 1.44 24.68
N GLU A 206 4.05 0.61 23.75
CA GLU A 206 3.52 0.58 22.39
C GLU A 206 2.06 0.11 22.35
N LEU A 207 1.72 -0.94 23.10
CA LEU A 207 0.34 -1.41 23.21
C LEU A 207 -0.57 -0.36 23.86
N GLU A 208 -0.07 0.39 24.85
CA GLU A 208 -0.82 1.50 25.44
C GLU A 208 -1.04 2.65 24.45
N LYS A 209 -0.01 3.05 23.69
CA LYS A 209 -0.14 4.04 22.60
C LYS A 209 -1.16 3.58 21.54
N LYS A 210 -1.06 2.33 21.07
CA LYS A 210 -2.01 1.73 20.13
C LYS A 210 -3.43 1.69 20.71
N ARG A 211 -3.59 1.48 22.01
CA ARG A 211 -4.91 1.51 22.68
C ARG A 211 -5.47 2.93 22.74
N LEU A 212 -4.66 3.94 23.08
CA LEU A 212 -5.08 5.34 23.11
C LEU A 212 -5.48 5.84 21.72
N ALA A 213 -4.70 5.55 20.68
CA ALA A 213 -5.04 5.90 19.30
C ALA A 213 -6.37 5.28 18.85
N ARG A 214 -6.62 4.00 19.20
CA ARG A 214 -7.91 3.33 18.95
C ARG A 214 -9.07 3.95 19.75
N MET A 215 -8.80 4.49 20.94
CA MET A 215 -9.80 5.16 21.79
C MET A 215 -10.18 6.54 21.23
N GLU A 216 -9.21 7.30 20.70
CA GLU A 216 -9.43 8.60 20.05
C GLU A 216 -10.06 8.44 18.64
N GLY A 217 -9.82 7.29 18.01
CA GLY A 217 -10.33 6.96 16.69
C GLY A 217 -9.40 7.37 15.55
N GLU A 218 -8.12 7.58 15.86
CA GLU A 218 -7.03 7.92 14.92
C GLU A 218 -6.48 6.65 14.25
N VAL A 219 -7.37 5.78 13.77
CA VAL A 219 -7.00 4.47 13.22
C VAL A 219 -6.38 4.60 11.83
N GLU A 220 -6.68 5.66 11.08
CA GLU A 220 -6.15 5.90 9.73
C GLU A 220 -4.67 6.28 9.71
N GLU A 221 -4.17 7.07 10.67
CA GLU A 221 -2.75 7.47 10.70
C GLU A 221 -1.80 6.30 11.01
N LEU A 222 -2.27 5.28 11.72
CA LEU A 222 -1.50 4.06 12.00
C LEU A 222 -1.42 3.10 10.80
N ALA A 223 -2.33 3.21 9.84
CA ALA A 223 -2.27 2.40 8.62
C ALA A 223 -1.25 2.95 7.60
N GLU A 224 -0.96 4.25 7.66
CA GLU A 224 0.06 4.91 6.82
C GLU A 224 1.47 4.78 7.40
N VAL A 225 1.61 4.63 8.72
CA VAL A 225 2.85 4.17 9.36
C VAL A 225 2.87 2.64 9.37
N ARG A 226 2.85 2.02 8.18
CA ARG A 226 3.50 0.72 8.04
C ARG A 226 5.00 1.00 8.03
N PRO A 227 5.76 0.68 9.08
CA PRO A 227 7.20 0.55 8.88
C PRO A 227 7.38 -0.55 7.82
N ASP A 228 8.11 -0.26 6.75
CA ASP A 228 8.46 -1.15 5.64
C ASP A 228 9.38 -2.33 6.09
N GLY A 229 9.14 -2.86 7.28
CA GLY A 229 10.00 -3.82 7.96
C GLY A 229 9.47 -4.29 9.32
N ALA A 230 8.15 -4.25 9.58
CA ALA A 230 7.58 -5.06 10.65
C ALA A 230 7.55 -6.53 10.20
N VAL A 231 8.70 -7.16 10.34
CA VAL A 231 8.93 -8.59 10.17
C VAL A 231 7.91 -9.34 11.04
N GLY A 232 7.12 -10.21 10.42
CA GLY A 232 6.18 -11.10 11.12
C GLY A 232 6.89 -12.25 11.84
N ASP A 233 8.04 -11.98 12.47
CA ASP A 233 8.98 -12.98 12.99
C ASP A 233 8.95 -13.11 14.52
N ASP A 234 8.21 -12.23 15.23
CA ASP A 234 8.20 -12.19 16.71
C ASP A 234 6.92 -12.78 17.35
N LEU A 235 6.14 -13.58 16.60
CA LEU A 235 4.88 -14.17 17.11
C LEU A 235 4.86 -15.70 17.20
N ASP A 236 5.99 -16.40 17.06
CA ASP A 236 5.95 -17.87 17.00
C ASP A 236 6.65 -18.66 18.12
N ASP A 237 7.46 -18.06 19.00
CA ASP A 237 8.26 -18.88 19.91
C ASP A 237 7.74 -19.02 21.35
N ASP A 238 7.27 -18.00 22.05
CA ASP A 238 7.15 -18.08 23.52
C ASP A 238 5.97 -18.87 24.12
N PHE A 239 5.00 -19.37 23.33
CA PHE A 239 3.91 -20.22 23.86
C PHE A 239 4.03 -21.70 23.48
N TRP A 240 4.78 -22.01 22.42
CA TRP A 240 5.06 -23.39 21.97
C TRP A 240 6.54 -23.77 22.10
N ALA A 241 7.41 -22.88 22.59
CA ALA A 241 8.81 -23.15 22.95
C ALA A 241 8.90 -24.00 24.23
N GLY A 242 8.51 -25.24 24.09
CA GLY A 242 8.81 -26.33 24.99
C GLY A 242 8.98 -27.59 24.16
N SER A 243 10.16 -27.76 23.58
CA SER A 243 10.56 -28.87 22.68
C SER A 243 10.09 -28.73 21.24
N GLY A 244 10.90 -28.05 20.42
CA GLY A 244 10.71 -27.96 18.98
C GLY A 244 11.07 -29.25 18.24
N ASP A 245 10.38 -29.46 17.11
CA ASP A 245 11.01 -29.89 15.86
C ASP A 245 10.02 -29.70 14.71
N GLU A 246 10.25 -28.69 13.86
CA GLU A 246 9.93 -28.64 12.42
C GLU A 246 11.04 -27.74 11.82
N GLU A 247 11.66 -28.02 10.67
CA GLU A 247 11.02 -28.15 9.38
C GLU A 247 11.98 -28.76 8.33
N THR A 248 11.43 -29.58 7.45
CA THR A 248 12.01 -30.02 6.18
C THR A 248 11.44 -29.19 5.04
N GLY A 249 12.28 -28.71 4.10
CA GLY A 249 11.84 -28.54 2.71
C GLY A 249 12.26 -27.28 1.97
N PHE A 250 13.55 -27.11 1.68
CA PHE A 250 13.98 -26.27 0.55
C PHE A 250 14.40 -27.15 -0.61
N THR A 251 13.57 -27.25 -1.64
CA THR A 251 13.92 -27.82 -2.94
C THR A 251 14.25 -26.69 -3.91
N VAL A 252 15.50 -26.59 -4.32
CA VAL A 252 15.91 -25.86 -5.53
C VAL A 252 16.85 -26.72 -6.36
N GLY A 253 16.42 -26.99 -7.59
CA GLY A 253 17.29 -26.94 -8.77
C GLY A 253 18.04 -28.23 -9.14
N SER A 254 17.34 -29.16 -9.79
CA SER A 254 17.97 -30.02 -10.80
C SER A 254 17.79 -29.33 -12.17
N PRO A 255 18.86 -29.06 -12.94
CA PRO A 255 18.72 -28.54 -14.29
C PRO A 255 18.51 -29.71 -15.26
N VAL A 256 17.43 -29.59 -16.02
CA VAL A 256 17.08 -30.42 -17.17
C VAL A 256 17.95 -30.00 -18.36
N THR A 257 18.48 -30.98 -19.11
CA THR A 257 18.82 -30.82 -20.52
C THR A 257 17.65 -31.26 -21.40
N SER A 258 17.38 -30.40 -22.38
CA SER A 258 16.35 -30.39 -23.43
C SER A 258 16.13 -31.68 -24.23
N VAL A 259 14.89 -31.95 -24.66
CA VAL A 259 14.39 -31.71 -26.04
C VAL A 259 12.88 -31.95 -26.22
N SER A 260 12.24 -30.96 -26.88
CA SER A 260 11.10 -30.97 -27.83
C SER A 260 9.78 -31.70 -27.56
N ASP A 261 8.82 -30.92 -27.07
CA ASP A 261 7.54 -30.49 -27.67
C ASP A 261 7.00 -31.20 -28.93
N SER A 262 5.75 -31.71 -28.87
CA SER A 262 4.68 -31.48 -29.86
C SER A 262 3.29 -31.90 -29.30
N GLU A 263 2.40 -30.92 -29.19
CA GLU A 263 1.01 -30.89 -29.72
C GLU A 263 -0.10 -31.83 -29.15
N GLU A 264 -1.12 -31.13 -28.63
CA GLU A 264 -2.57 -31.26 -28.87
C GLU A 264 -3.43 -32.45 -28.36
N ALA A 265 -4.59 -32.01 -27.82
CA ALA A 265 -5.94 -32.55 -28.02
C ALA A 265 -6.53 -33.62 -27.07
N SER A 266 -7.52 -33.14 -26.30
CA SER A 266 -8.94 -33.57 -26.28
C SER A 266 -9.39 -34.95 -25.76
N GLY A 267 -10.56 -34.92 -25.11
CA GLY A 267 -11.55 -36.02 -25.06
C GLY A 267 -11.46 -36.86 -23.79
N ASP A 268 -12.50 -36.86 -22.93
CA ASP A 268 -13.69 -37.75 -23.01
C ASP A 268 -13.32 -39.22 -22.84
N GLU A 269 -14.05 -40.10 -22.18
CA GLU A 269 -15.24 -40.11 -21.32
C GLU A 269 -15.24 -41.54 -20.71
N GLU A 270 -16.26 -41.84 -19.91
CA GLU A 270 -16.77 -43.19 -19.57
C GLU A 270 -16.01 -44.01 -18.50
N GLU A 271 -16.58 -44.14 -17.30
CA GLU A 271 -17.73 -44.98 -16.88
C GLU A 271 -17.35 -46.43 -16.52
N GLY A 272 -18.01 -46.93 -15.48
CA GLY A 272 -18.39 -48.35 -15.49
C GLY A 272 -17.69 -49.30 -14.53
N ASN A 273 -17.78 -49.02 -13.23
CA ASN A 273 -18.47 -49.87 -12.26
C ASN A 273 -18.20 -51.41 -12.27
N LYS A 274 -17.71 -51.96 -11.14
CA LYS A 274 -18.38 -53.09 -10.47
C LYS A 274 -17.85 -53.39 -9.06
N GLU A 275 -18.83 -53.62 -8.20
CA GLU A 275 -18.78 -53.87 -6.77
C GLU A 275 -18.33 -55.29 -6.33
N TYR A 276 -18.01 -55.33 -5.02
CA TYR A 276 -18.18 -56.38 -4.00
C TYR A 276 -17.10 -57.46 -3.72
N GLN A 277 -16.58 -57.31 -2.49
CA GLN A 277 -16.38 -58.30 -1.41
C GLN A 277 -15.14 -59.23 -1.39
N SER A 278 -14.19 -58.81 -0.55
CA SER A 278 -13.76 -59.47 0.70
C SER A 278 -13.23 -60.92 0.67
N VAL A 279 -11.92 -61.08 0.91
CA VAL A 279 -11.28 -61.68 2.11
C VAL A 279 -9.94 -62.34 1.73
N ARG A 280 -8.84 -61.77 2.27
CA ARG A 280 -7.54 -62.36 2.72
C ARG A 280 -6.49 -61.29 2.45
N GLY A 281 -5.84 -60.68 3.43
CA GLY A 281 -5.33 -61.24 4.67
C GLY A 281 -3.84 -60.94 4.69
N GLU A 282 -3.48 -59.66 4.89
CA GLU A 282 -2.09 -59.26 5.05
C GLU A 282 -1.76 -59.10 6.53
N LYS A 283 -0.73 -59.85 6.93
CA LYS A 283 -0.18 -59.89 8.28
C LYS A 283 0.55 -58.56 8.56
N PRO A 284 0.50 -58.03 9.79
CA PRO A 284 1.33 -56.90 10.17
C PRO A 284 2.80 -57.36 10.23
N SER A 285 3.68 -56.68 9.50
CA SER A 285 5.12 -56.85 9.63
C SER A 285 5.58 -56.25 10.96
N GLU A 286 6.01 -57.11 11.89
CA GLU A 286 6.67 -56.69 13.13
C GLU A 286 8.04 -56.06 12.80
N ASN A 287 8.24 -54.81 13.24
CA ASN A 287 9.52 -54.13 13.16
C ASN A 287 10.50 -54.74 14.16
N VAL A 288 11.32 -55.70 13.71
CA VAL A 288 12.45 -56.26 14.46
C VAL A 288 13.71 -55.52 14.04
N ILE A 289 14.31 -54.75 14.95
CA ILE A 289 15.67 -54.22 14.76
C ILE A 289 16.63 -55.17 15.46
N THR A 290 17.56 -55.75 14.70
CA THR A 290 18.63 -56.62 15.19
C THR A 290 19.91 -55.79 15.40
N ILE A 291 20.35 -55.68 16.65
CA ILE A 291 21.72 -55.24 16.99
C ILE A 291 22.33 -56.37 17.81
N GLY A 292 23.26 -57.12 17.22
CA GLY A 292 24.06 -58.18 17.87
C GLY A 292 23.29 -59.20 18.73
N ASN A 293 22.97 -60.37 18.16
CA ASN A 293 22.44 -61.59 18.82
C ASN A 293 21.34 -61.48 19.90
N LYS A 294 20.72 -60.32 20.14
CA LYS A 294 19.53 -60.16 20.98
C LYS A 294 18.46 -59.37 20.21
N LYS A 295 17.25 -59.96 20.11
CA LYS A 295 16.06 -59.33 19.53
C LYS A 295 15.32 -58.56 20.63
N VAL A 296 15.05 -57.26 20.41
CA VAL A 296 14.19 -56.45 21.27
C VAL A 296 12.93 -56.09 20.50
N ILE A 297 11.77 -56.46 21.06
CA ILE A 297 10.44 -56.16 20.49
C ILE A 297 9.94 -54.87 21.14
N ILE A 298 9.82 -53.79 20.35
CA ILE A 298 9.18 -52.55 20.80
C ILE A 298 7.67 -52.69 20.56
N LYS A 299 6.92 -52.97 21.63
CA LYS A 299 5.44 -52.88 21.58
C LYS A 299 5.05 -51.41 21.57
N LYS A 300 4.67 -50.86 20.42
CA LYS A 300 3.98 -49.57 20.35
C LYS A 300 2.53 -49.83 20.79
N ALA A 301 2.15 -49.31 21.95
CA ALA A 301 0.77 -49.37 22.41
C ALA A 301 -0.11 -48.51 21.49
N GLU A 302 -1.03 -49.12 20.75
CA GLU A 302 -2.08 -48.43 20.00
C GLU A 302 -3.03 -47.76 21.01
N LYS A 303 -2.74 -46.52 21.40
CA LYS A 303 -3.73 -45.64 22.03
C LYS A 303 -4.74 -45.27 20.94
N ALA A 304 -6.03 -45.45 21.23
CA ALA A 304 -7.13 -45.02 20.36
C ALA A 304 -6.86 -43.59 19.86
N ARG A 305 -6.90 -43.38 18.53
CA ARG A 305 -6.69 -42.06 17.92
C ARG A 305 -7.82 -41.15 18.38
N LEU A 306 -7.54 -40.27 19.35
CA LEU A 306 -8.46 -39.23 19.79
C LEU A 306 -8.74 -38.33 18.59
N THR A 307 -9.99 -38.25 18.13
CA THR A 307 -10.40 -37.36 17.04
C THR A 307 -10.70 -35.96 17.57
N CYS A 308 -10.24 -34.91 16.89
CA CYS A 308 -10.55 -33.53 17.26
C CYS A 308 -12.06 -33.29 17.03
N PRO A 309 -12.82 -32.93 18.07
CA PRO A 309 -14.25 -32.73 17.93
C PRO A 309 -14.53 -31.43 17.15
N GLN A 310 -15.33 -31.55 16.10
CA GLN A 310 -15.73 -30.43 15.25
C GLN A 310 -17.13 -29.89 15.60
N THR A 311 -17.90 -30.67 16.36
CA THR A 311 -19.24 -30.28 16.83
C THR A 311 -19.35 -30.42 18.34
N LEU A 312 -20.28 -29.67 18.92
CA LEU A 312 -20.59 -29.74 20.35
C LEU A 312 -21.07 -31.13 20.79
N GLU A 313 -21.81 -31.85 19.94
CA GLU A 313 -22.25 -33.22 20.22
C GLU A 313 -21.08 -34.21 20.26
N GLU A 314 -20.08 -34.04 19.40
CA GLU A 314 -18.86 -34.84 19.43
C GLU A 314 -18.05 -34.59 20.69
N LEU A 315 -17.93 -33.33 21.13
CA LEU A 315 -17.25 -33.00 22.36
C LEU A 315 -17.94 -33.62 23.58
N LYS A 316 -19.28 -33.58 23.64
CA LYS A 316 -20.05 -34.23 24.72
C LYS A 316 -19.85 -35.75 24.79
N LYS A 317 -19.65 -36.42 23.65
CA LYS A 317 -19.34 -37.86 23.62
C LYS A 317 -17.96 -38.18 24.20
N LEU A 318 -17.04 -37.22 24.15
CA LEU A 318 -15.67 -37.34 24.65
C LEU A 318 -15.51 -36.95 26.13
N VAL A 319 -16.44 -36.15 26.64
CA VAL A 319 -16.40 -35.55 27.98
C VAL A 319 -17.16 -36.45 28.97
N ASN A 320 -16.49 -36.83 30.06
CA ASN A 320 -17.09 -37.55 31.19
C ASN A 320 -17.82 -36.60 32.16
N VAL A 321 -18.65 -37.15 33.05
CA VAL A 321 -19.40 -36.39 34.08
C VAL A 321 -18.48 -35.69 35.10
N ASP A 322 -17.22 -36.15 35.29
CA ASP A 322 -16.28 -35.49 36.23
C ASP A 322 -15.50 -34.34 35.58
N TYR A 323 -15.70 -33.13 36.09
CA TYR A 323 -15.14 -31.89 35.55
C TYR A 323 -13.60 -31.88 35.47
N GLU A 324 -12.87 -32.56 36.38
CA GLU A 324 -11.40 -32.60 36.32
C GLU A 324 -10.87 -33.47 35.16
N GLU A 325 -11.57 -34.56 34.86
CA GLU A 325 -11.23 -35.41 33.72
C GLU A 325 -11.47 -34.66 32.42
N THR A 326 -12.52 -33.84 32.33
CA THR A 326 -12.79 -33.01 31.14
C THR A 326 -11.64 -32.06 30.81
N VAL A 327 -11.07 -31.39 31.83
CA VAL A 327 -9.88 -30.53 31.64
C VAL A 327 -8.71 -31.35 31.09
N SER A 328 -8.49 -32.56 31.61
CA SER A 328 -7.43 -33.44 31.13
C SER A 328 -7.66 -33.90 29.69
N THR A 329 -8.91 -34.16 29.29
CA THR A 329 -9.26 -34.58 27.93
C THR A 329 -9.03 -33.44 26.94
N ILE A 330 -9.43 -32.21 27.28
CA ILE A 330 -9.22 -31.03 26.44
C ILE A 330 -7.72 -30.76 26.26
N LYS A 331 -6.92 -30.88 27.32
CA LYS A 331 -5.45 -30.78 27.21
C LYS A 331 -4.87 -31.84 26.27
N LYS A 332 -5.32 -33.10 26.37
CA LYS A 332 -4.91 -34.17 25.44
C LYS A 332 -5.31 -33.88 23.99
N VAL A 333 -6.48 -33.26 23.74
CA VAL A 333 -6.87 -32.82 22.39
C VAL A 333 -5.87 -31.77 21.88
N PHE A 334 -5.50 -30.78 22.68
CA PHE A 334 -4.49 -29.79 22.28
C PHE A 334 -3.10 -30.39 22.05
N GLU A 335 -2.69 -31.37 22.85
CA GLU A 335 -1.41 -32.09 22.67
C GLU A 335 -1.38 -32.95 21.40
N THR A 336 -2.52 -33.55 21.04
CA THR A 336 -2.61 -34.43 19.86
C THR A 336 -2.75 -33.67 18.55
N TYR A 337 -3.38 -32.50 18.58
CA TYR A 337 -3.67 -31.67 17.40
C TYR A 337 -2.80 -30.42 17.30
N GLN A 338 -1.58 -30.44 17.84
CA GLN A 338 -0.68 -29.30 17.68
C GLN A 338 -0.46 -28.99 16.19
N PRO A 339 -0.40 -27.69 15.79
CA PRO A 339 -0.20 -27.32 14.39
C PRO A 339 1.08 -27.91 13.79
N LYS A 340 2.14 -28.06 14.60
CA LYS A 340 3.46 -28.61 14.24
C LYS A 340 3.51 -30.15 14.11
N LEU A 341 2.37 -30.85 14.20
CA LEU A 341 2.34 -32.32 14.10
C LEU A 341 1.85 -32.80 12.73
N ALA A 342 0.94 -32.03 12.11
CA ALA A 342 0.35 -32.38 10.82
C ALA A 342 -0.30 -31.16 10.17
N GLU A 343 -0.18 -31.07 8.85
CA GLU A 343 -0.91 -30.12 8.02
C GLU A 343 -2.42 -30.27 8.21
N GLY A 344 -3.14 -29.14 8.31
CA GLY A 344 -4.59 -29.11 8.56
C GLY A 344 -5.00 -29.18 10.04
N ASN A 345 -4.08 -29.38 10.98
CA ASN A 345 -4.39 -29.31 12.42
C ASN A 345 -4.80 -27.90 12.87
N LYS A 346 -4.23 -26.85 12.26
CA LYS A 346 -4.56 -25.45 12.55
C LYS A 346 -6.04 -25.14 12.33
N GLU A 347 -6.61 -25.60 11.21
CA GLU A 347 -8.02 -25.40 10.89
C GLU A 347 -8.93 -26.18 11.85
N LYS A 348 -8.58 -27.43 12.14
CA LYS A 348 -9.32 -28.27 13.11
C LYS A 348 -9.31 -27.66 14.51
N LEU A 349 -8.17 -27.13 14.95
CA LEU A 349 -8.08 -26.42 16.22
C LEU A 349 -8.90 -25.12 16.21
N GLY A 350 -8.89 -24.39 15.09
CA GLY A 350 -9.74 -23.20 14.92
C GLY A 350 -11.22 -23.52 15.15
N VAL A 351 -11.76 -24.55 14.50
CA VAL A 351 -13.14 -25.02 14.71
C VAL A 351 -13.34 -25.54 16.14
N PHE A 352 -12.37 -26.26 16.70
CA PHE A 352 -12.47 -26.72 18.08
C PHE A 352 -12.58 -25.56 19.08
N THR A 353 -11.95 -24.41 18.82
CA THR A 353 -12.07 -23.24 19.70
C THR A 353 -13.48 -22.66 19.73
N THR A 354 -14.22 -22.71 18.62
CA THR A 354 -15.62 -22.27 18.59
C THR A 354 -16.51 -23.27 19.31
N VAL A 355 -16.24 -24.57 19.19
CA VAL A 355 -16.93 -25.63 19.95
C VAL A 355 -16.69 -25.49 21.46
N LEU A 356 -15.48 -25.11 21.89
CA LEU A 356 -15.19 -24.85 23.30
C LEU A 356 -15.96 -23.64 23.84
N LEU A 357 -16.11 -22.59 23.02
CA LEU A 357 -16.95 -21.44 23.37
C LEU A 357 -18.42 -21.85 23.53
N GLU A 358 -18.96 -22.62 22.58
CA GLU A 358 -20.33 -23.14 22.64
C GLU A 358 -20.55 -24.03 23.87
N TYR A 359 -19.59 -24.92 24.16
CA TYR A 359 -19.63 -25.79 25.33
C TYR A 359 -19.58 -25.01 26.64
N LEU A 360 -18.74 -23.97 26.74
CA LEU A 360 -18.70 -23.06 27.88
C LEU A 360 -20.04 -22.36 28.10
N LEU A 361 -20.70 -21.91 27.03
CA LEU A 361 -22.00 -21.25 27.12
C LEU A 361 -23.10 -22.25 27.50
N GLU A 362 -23.07 -23.47 26.99
CA GLU A 362 -24.08 -24.47 27.36
C GLU A 362 -23.93 -24.93 28.81
N LEU A 363 -22.70 -25.24 29.25
CA LEU A 363 -22.41 -25.60 30.65
C LEU A 363 -22.91 -24.54 31.63
N SER A 364 -22.84 -23.26 31.24
CA SER A 364 -23.30 -22.18 32.08
C SER A 364 -24.82 -22.12 32.30
N ASN A 365 -25.60 -22.74 31.42
CA ASN A 365 -27.05 -22.83 31.55
C ASN A 365 -27.49 -24.03 32.38
N GLU A 366 -26.61 -25.02 32.58
CA GLU A 366 -26.89 -26.17 33.43
C GLU A 366 -26.97 -25.74 34.89
N ASN A 367 -28.01 -26.20 35.61
CA ASN A 367 -28.15 -25.95 37.04
C ASN A 367 -27.20 -26.90 37.80
N ILE A 368 -25.92 -26.58 37.81
CA ILE A 368 -24.93 -27.31 38.59
C ILE A 368 -25.04 -26.82 40.02
N GLY A 369 -25.50 -27.72 40.90
CA GLY A 369 -25.70 -27.46 42.32
C GLY A 369 -24.46 -26.89 43.01
N PHE A 370 -24.71 -26.23 44.14
CA PHE A 370 -23.81 -25.39 44.95
C PHE A 370 -22.30 -25.68 44.90
N GLU A 371 -21.52 -24.60 44.72
CA GLU A 371 -20.12 -24.44 45.17
C GLU A 371 -19.13 -25.57 44.82
N ASP A 372 -19.38 -26.30 43.72
CA ASP A 372 -18.40 -27.24 43.21
C ASP A 372 -17.15 -26.49 42.74
N ALA A 373 -16.12 -26.50 43.60
CA ALA A 373 -14.82 -25.91 43.29
C ALA A 373 -14.23 -26.47 41.98
N LYS A 374 -14.60 -27.71 41.64
CA LYS A 374 -14.27 -28.36 40.36
C LYS A 374 -14.90 -27.66 39.16
N TYR A 375 -16.19 -27.30 39.25
CA TYR A 375 -16.89 -26.57 38.19
C TYR A 375 -16.29 -25.18 37.98
N VAL A 376 -16.00 -24.44 39.05
CA VAL A 376 -15.37 -23.12 38.96
C VAL A 376 -13.99 -23.22 38.30
N ARG A 377 -13.21 -24.26 38.64
CA ARG A 377 -11.90 -24.53 37.98
C ARG A 377 -12.06 -24.85 36.50
N LEU A 378 -13.06 -25.64 36.12
CA LEU A 378 -13.35 -25.93 34.71
C LEU A 378 -13.71 -24.66 33.94
N MET A 379 -14.62 -23.84 34.49
CA MET A 379 -15.02 -22.58 33.85
C MET A 379 -13.87 -21.57 33.73
N ASP A 380 -13.01 -21.46 34.73
CA ASP A 380 -11.80 -20.62 34.66
C ASP A 380 -10.81 -21.17 33.61
N PHE A 381 -10.62 -22.49 33.55
CA PHE A 381 -9.79 -23.13 32.53
C PHE A 381 -10.34 -22.89 31.11
N LEU A 382 -11.63 -23.11 30.87
CA LEU A 382 -12.27 -22.86 29.58
C LEU A 382 -12.22 -21.37 29.20
N THR A 383 -12.48 -20.47 30.15
CA THR A 383 -12.39 -19.02 29.92
C THR A 383 -10.98 -18.60 29.50
N ARG A 384 -9.96 -19.02 30.24
CA ARG A 384 -8.55 -18.70 29.93
C ARG A 384 -8.10 -19.29 28.60
N THR A 385 -8.48 -20.54 28.32
CA THR A 385 -8.13 -21.18 27.05
C THR A 385 -8.77 -20.47 25.87
N VAL A 386 -10.06 -20.12 25.94
CA VAL A 386 -10.73 -19.34 24.89
C VAL A 386 -10.06 -17.97 24.73
N CYS A 387 -9.74 -17.25 25.81
CA CYS A 387 -9.03 -15.96 25.72
C CYS A 387 -7.68 -16.10 25.01
N ASN A 388 -6.84 -17.04 25.43
CA ASN A 388 -5.51 -17.24 24.85
C ASN A 388 -5.57 -17.67 23.38
N LEU A 389 -6.60 -18.45 23.01
CA LEU A 389 -6.78 -18.93 21.64
C LEU A 389 -7.38 -17.86 20.72
N THR A 390 -8.07 -16.86 21.27
CA THR A 390 -8.63 -15.74 20.51
C THR A 390 -7.53 -14.94 19.82
N GLU A 391 -6.35 -14.82 20.43
CA GLU A 391 -5.21 -14.14 19.80
C GLU A 391 -4.75 -14.82 18.51
N LYS A 392 -4.84 -16.16 18.45
CA LYS A 392 -4.34 -16.99 17.33
C LYS A 392 -5.40 -17.26 16.26
N TYR A 393 -6.66 -17.43 16.65
CA TYR A 393 -7.77 -17.81 15.77
C TYR A 393 -8.86 -16.74 15.73
N GLN A 394 -8.46 -15.50 15.41
CA GLN A 394 -9.34 -14.33 15.51
C GLN A 394 -10.60 -14.45 14.65
N ASP A 395 -10.47 -14.81 13.37
CA ASP A 395 -11.60 -14.74 12.42
C ASP A 395 -12.78 -15.66 12.79
N LEU A 396 -12.49 -16.94 13.08
CA LEU A 396 -13.52 -17.93 13.43
C LEU A 396 -14.18 -17.60 14.78
N LEU A 397 -13.39 -17.18 15.78
CA LEU A 397 -13.91 -16.78 17.09
C LEU A 397 -14.74 -15.50 17.00
N LEU A 398 -14.31 -14.49 16.24
CA LEU A 398 -15.06 -13.27 16.01
C LEU A 398 -16.41 -13.56 15.36
N GLN A 399 -16.46 -14.46 14.38
CA GLN A 399 -17.71 -14.90 13.76
C GLN A 399 -18.62 -15.63 14.75
N SER A 400 -18.06 -16.53 15.56
CA SER A 400 -18.81 -17.26 16.61
C SER A 400 -19.38 -16.32 17.68
N PHE A 401 -18.57 -15.38 18.21
CA PHE A 401 -19.05 -14.35 19.15
C PHE A 401 -20.19 -13.51 18.55
N ARG A 402 -20.07 -13.08 17.29
CA ARG A 402 -21.13 -12.34 16.59
C ARG A 402 -22.38 -13.20 16.40
N GLY A 403 -22.23 -14.49 16.10
CA GLY A 403 -23.33 -15.44 16.01
C GLY A 403 -24.10 -15.54 17.33
N HIS A 404 -23.39 -15.71 18.45
CA HIS A 404 -24.00 -15.76 19.77
C HIS A 404 -24.66 -14.44 20.18
N ILE A 405 -24.04 -13.29 19.93
CA ILE A 405 -24.66 -11.97 20.19
C ILE A 405 -25.96 -11.81 19.39
N LYS A 406 -25.96 -12.19 18.10
CA LYS A 406 -27.17 -12.14 17.27
C LYS A 406 -28.26 -13.06 17.81
N ALA A 407 -27.93 -14.29 18.20
CA ALA A 407 -28.89 -15.22 18.79
C ALA A 407 -29.47 -14.68 20.11
N SER A 408 -28.64 -14.06 20.96
CA SER A 408 -29.10 -13.42 22.20
C SER A 408 -29.97 -12.19 21.94
N HIS A 409 -29.65 -11.41 20.90
CA HIS A 409 -30.47 -10.28 20.46
C HIS A 409 -31.84 -10.74 19.92
N GLU A 410 -31.90 -11.79 19.10
CA GLU A 410 -33.16 -12.37 18.62
C GLU A 410 -34.03 -12.86 19.78
N ARG A 411 -33.44 -13.47 20.82
CA ARG A 411 -34.16 -13.83 22.05
C ARG A 411 -34.64 -12.61 22.82
N LEU A 412 -33.86 -11.54 22.90
CA LEU A 412 -34.29 -10.28 23.54
C LEU A 412 -35.51 -9.68 22.81
N LEU A 413 -35.50 -9.69 21.47
CA LEU A 413 -36.60 -9.17 20.64
C LEU A 413 -37.90 -9.96 20.80
N SER A 414 -37.83 -11.24 21.19
CA SER A 414 -39.03 -12.02 21.52
C SER A 414 -39.81 -11.46 22.71
N GLN A 415 -39.20 -10.60 23.53
CA GLN A 415 -39.77 -9.98 24.74
C GLN A 415 -40.29 -10.97 25.80
N ASP A 416 -39.99 -12.26 25.64
CA ASP A 416 -40.35 -13.30 26.59
C ASP A 416 -39.33 -13.34 27.74
N ALA A 417 -39.80 -13.02 28.95
CA ALA A 417 -39.00 -13.03 30.18
C ALA A 417 -38.39 -14.42 30.55
N ARG A 418 -38.87 -15.49 29.91
CA ARG A 418 -38.32 -16.85 30.02
C ARG A 418 -37.24 -17.16 28.98
N SER A 419 -37.28 -16.47 27.84
CA SER A 419 -36.34 -16.63 26.73
C SER A 419 -35.06 -15.83 26.96
N PHE A 420 -35.20 -14.64 27.54
CA PHE A 420 -34.09 -13.75 27.89
C PHE A 420 -34.36 -13.12 29.27
N PRO A 421 -33.36 -13.01 30.17
CA PRO A 421 -31.95 -13.39 30.02
C PRO A 421 -31.64 -14.84 30.43
N LEU A 422 -30.59 -15.43 29.85
CA LEU A 422 -29.99 -16.69 30.29
C LEU A 422 -28.69 -16.46 31.06
N GLN A 423 -28.26 -17.46 31.84
CA GLN A 423 -26.98 -17.40 32.55
C GLN A 423 -25.80 -17.36 31.58
N SER A 424 -25.91 -18.05 30.44
CA SER A 424 -24.98 -17.96 29.31
C SER A 424 -24.81 -16.55 28.76
N ASP A 425 -25.86 -15.72 28.73
CA ASP A 425 -25.76 -14.34 28.27
C ASP A 425 -24.89 -13.49 29.22
N ALA A 426 -25.00 -13.75 30.54
CA ALA A 426 -24.13 -13.13 31.53
C ALA A 426 -22.66 -13.49 31.29
N ILE A 427 -22.38 -14.78 31.07
CA ILE A 427 -21.02 -15.27 30.86
C ILE A 427 -20.46 -14.78 29.53
N LEU A 428 -21.24 -14.82 28.45
CA LEU A 428 -20.86 -14.32 27.13
C LEU A 428 -20.39 -12.86 27.20
N LEU A 429 -21.18 -11.99 27.82
CA LEU A 429 -20.80 -10.58 27.98
C LEU A 429 -19.57 -10.43 28.88
N THR A 430 -19.43 -11.21 29.96
CA THR A 430 -18.18 -11.15 30.75
C THR A 430 -16.94 -11.60 29.97
N LEU A 431 -17.11 -12.61 29.11
CA LEU A 431 -16.03 -13.15 28.29
C LEU A 431 -15.59 -12.13 27.25
N ILE A 432 -16.53 -11.44 26.59
CA ILE A 432 -16.24 -10.38 25.62
C ILE A 432 -15.43 -9.25 26.27
N GLY A 433 -15.78 -8.83 27.48
CA GLY A 433 -15.04 -7.77 28.20
C GLY A 433 -13.67 -8.19 28.72
N ARG A 434 -13.39 -9.49 28.83
CA ARG A 434 -12.06 -10.02 29.19
C ARG A 434 -11.18 -10.31 27.99
N THR A 435 -11.78 -10.73 26.88
CA THR A 435 -11.07 -11.09 25.64
C THR A 435 -10.66 -9.86 24.84
N PHE A 436 -11.54 -8.88 24.71
CA PHE A 436 -11.34 -7.72 23.83
C PHE A 436 -11.15 -6.42 24.62
N SER A 437 -10.45 -5.47 23.99
CA SER A 437 -10.31 -4.10 24.49
C SER A 437 -11.67 -3.38 24.41
N THR A 438 -12.20 -2.97 25.56
CA THR A 438 -13.47 -2.23 25.64
C THR A 438 -13.30 -0.71 25.48
N SER A 439 -12.06 -0.20 25.47
CA SER A 439 -11.81 1.25 25.38
C SER A 439 -11.92 1.82 23.95
N ASP A 440 -11.91 0.96 22.95
CA ASP A 440 -11.79 1.35 21.54
C ASP A 440 -13.04 2.13 21.09
N LYS A 441 -12.87 3.09 20.17
CA LYS A 441 -13.99 3.90 19.64
C LYS A 441 -14.96 3.07 18.80
N PHE A 442 -14.40 2.16 17.99
CA PHE A 442 -15.15 1.21 17.19
C PHE A 442 -14.54 -0.19 17.28
N HIS A 443 -15.34 -1.20 17.63
CA HIS A 443 -14.91 -2.60 17.70
C HIS A 443 -16.04 -3.55 17.26
N LEU A 444 -15.70 -4.56 16.45
CA LEU A 444 -16.66 -5.43 15.74
C LEU A 444 -17.51 -6.35 16.63
N VAL A 445 -17.04 -6.71 17.82
CA VAL A 445 -17.75 -7.58 18.78
C VAL A 445 -18.23 -6.81 20.01
N VAL A 446 -17.33 -6.05 20.66
CA VAL A 446 -17.65 -5.26 21.86
C VAL A 446 -18.80 -4.28 21.63
N ILE A 447 -18.87 -3.55 20.51
CA ILE A 447 -19.97 -2.58 20.32
C ILE A 447 -21.33 -3.28 20.16
N PRO A 448 -21.48 -4.33 19.32
CA PRO A 448 -22.71 -5.11 19.32
C PRO A 448 -23.09 -5.66 20.70
N ALA A 449 -22.12 -6.12 21.49
CA ALA A 449 -22.36 -6.59 22.86
C ALA A 449 -22.81 -5.47 23.81
N LEU A 450 -22.20 -4.28 23.70
CA LEU A 450 -22.59 -3.08 24.44
C LEU A 450 -24.00 -2.64 24.07
N LEU A 451 -24.34 -2.61 22.78
CA LEU A 451 -25.68 -2.28 22.30
C LEU A 451 -26.72 -3.26 22.81
N LEU A 452 -26.46 -4.57 22.72
CA LEU A 452 -27.32 -5.61 23.29
C LEU A 452 -27.53 -5.40 24.79
N ALA A 453 -26.47 -5.09 25.53
CA ALA A 453 -26.57 -4.85 26.98
C ALA A 453 -27.37 -3.59 27.32
N CYS A 454 -27.19 -2.49 26.58
CA CYS A 454 -27.96 -1.25 26.76
C CYS A 454 -29.44 -1.47 26.43
N GLU A 455 -29.73 -2.13 25.30
CA GLU A 455 -31.09 -2.47 24.89
C GLU A 455 -31.78 -3.40 25.91
N ALA A 456 -31.03 -4.38 26.43
CA ALA A 456 -31.51 -5.25 27.50
C ALA A 456 -31.85 -4.46 28.78
N LEU A 457 -31.00 -3.51 29.21
CA LEU A 457 -31.25 -2.70 30.41
C LEU A 457 -32.54 -1.89 30.31
N GLU A 458 -32.89 -1.39 29.13
CA GLU A 458 -34.11 -0.63 28.93
C GLU A 458 -35.35 -1.54 28.94
N PHE A 459 -35.34 -2.63 28.17
CA PHE A 459 -36.48 -3.54 28.07
C PHE A 459 -36.78 -4.33 29.33
N MET A 460 -35.75 -4.61 30.14
CA MET A 460 -35.93 -5.31 31.40
C MET A 460 -36.83 -4.52 32.36
N LYS A 461 -37.74 -5.24 33.02
CA LYS A 461 -38.67 -4.67 34.00
C LYS A 461 -38.30 -5.17 35.40
N PRO A 462 -37.45 -4.44 36.15
CA PRO A 462 -37.05 -4.84 37.50
C PRO A 462 -38.23 -4.86 38.49
N GLU A 463 -39.28 -4.09 38.18
CA GLU A 463 -40.51 -4.00 38.97
C GLU A 463 -41.39 -5.26 38.92
N SER A 464 -41.21 -6.11 37.91
CA SER A 464 -42.08 -7.27 37.64
C SER A 464 -41.37 -8.62 37.76
N ASN A 465 -40.04 -8.65 37.71
CA ASN A 465 -39.29 -9.91 37.68
C ASN A 465 -37.95 -9.83 38.42
N LYS A 466 -37.72 -10.78 39.33
CA LYS A 466 -36.46 -10.94 40.08
C LYS A 466 -35.25 -11.21 39.18
N THR A 467 -35.44 -11.94 38.07
CA THR A 467 -34.30 -12.29 37.18
C THR A 467 -33.82 -11.07 36.44
N HIS A 468 -34.74 -10.23 35.95
CA HIS A 468 -34.43 -8.93 35.34
C HIS A 468 -33.77 -7.97 36.34
N LEU A 469 -34.23 -7.95 37.60
CA LEU A 469 -33.62 -7.14 38.65
C LEU A 469 -32.17 -7.55 38.90
N PHE A 470 -31.91 -8.84 39.13
CA PHE A 470 -30.55 -9.34 39.36
C PHE A 470 -29.65 -9.14 38.13
N PHE A 471 -30.11 -9.60 36.95
CA PHE A 471 -29.33 -9.55 35.72
C PHE A 471 -29.03 -8.11 35.31
N GLY A 472 -29.95 -7.17 35.47
CA GLY A 472 -29.70 -5.77 35.15
C GLY A 472 -28.74 -5.06 36.12
N VAL A 473 -28.76 -5.38 37.43
CA VAL A 473 -27.74 -4.88 38.37
C VAL A 473 -26.37 -5.47 38.03
N PHE A 474 -26.32 -6.75 37.65
CA PHE A 474 -25.10 -7.39 37.16
C PHE A 474 -24.58 -6.76 35.85
N LEU A 475 -25.45 -6.53 34.87
CA LEU A 475 -25.09 -5.86 33.62
C LEU A 475 -24.61 -4.44 33.88
N SER A 476 -25.25 -3.71 34.80
CA SER A 476 -24.82 -2.37 35.19
C SER A 476 -23.39 -2.37 35.76
N ASP A 477 -23.06 -3.35 36.63
CA ASP A 477 -21.71 -3.55 37.15
C ASP A 477 -20.71 -3.94 36.05
N LEU A 478 -21.13 -4.79 35.10
CA LEU A 478 -20.30 -5.21 33.98
C LEU A 478 -19.99 -4.07 33.00
N LEU A 479 -21.00 -3.26 32.66
CA LEU A 479 -20.83 -2.09 31.80
C LEU A 479 -19.94 -1.02 32.45
N LEU A 480 -20.01 -0.87 33.77
CA LEU A 480 -19.06 -0.04 34.52
C LEU A 480 -17.62 -0.58 34.44
N GLN A 481 -17.43 -1.90 34.35
CA GLN A 481 -16.11 -2.51 34.11
C GLN A 481 -15.64 -2.31 32.67
N TYR A 482 -16.54 -2.36 31.68
CA TYR A 482 -16.22 -2.07 30.29
C TYR A 482 -15.70 -0.64 30.14
N GLU A 483 -16.38 0.32 30.77
CA GLU A 483 -16.07 1.75 30.71
C GLU A 483 -14.99 2.18 31.71
N ARG A 484 -14.31 1.24 32.39
CA ARG A 484 -13.32 1.55 33.45
C ARG A 484 -12.16 2.45 32.97
N VAL A 485 -11.88 2.42 31.67
CA VAL A 485 -10.80 3.20 31.02
C VAL A 485 -11.34 4.25 30.05
N SER A 486 -12.39 3.94 29.30
CA SER A 486 -12.96 4.86 28.30
C SER A 486 -13.83 5.96 28.90
N GLU A 487 -14.33 5.77 30.13
CA GLU A 487 -15.10 6.74 30.90
C GLU A 487 -16.31 7.33 30.14
N ARG A 488 -16.91 6.55 29.22
CA ARG A 488 -18.09 7.01 28.46
C ARG A 488 -19.33 6.96 29.34
N VAL A 489 -20.30 7.81 29.03
CA VAL A 489 -21.57 7.86 29.73
C VAL A 489 -22.58 6.93 29.07
N ILE A 490 -23.06 5.95 29.84
CA ILE A 490 -24.13 5.02 29.46
C ILE A 490 -25.41 5.44 30.20
N PRO A 491 -26.36 6.12 29.54
CA PRO A 491 -27.58 6.61 30.20
C PRO A 491 -28.52 5.50 30.66
N GLU A 492 -28.54 4.35 29.98
CA GLU A 492 -29.40 3.21 30.32
C GLU A 492 -29.02 2.61 31.68
N VAL A 493 -27.73 2.60 32.03
CA VAL A 493 -27.25 2.18 33.36
C VAL A 493 -27.78 3.12 34.46
N ILE A 494 -27.81 4.42 34.19
CA ILE A 494 -28.34 5.43 35.12
C ILE A 494 -29.86 5.24 35.29
N SER A 495 -30.58 5.06 34.18
CA SER A 495 -32.02 4.78 34.19
C SER A 495 -32.34 3.49 34.96
N PHE A 496 -31.63 2.40 34.67
CA PHE A 496 -31.86 1.11 35.29
C PHE A 496 -31.56 1.14 36.79
N ILE A 497 -30.47 1.77 37.24
CA ILE A 497 -30.16 1.88 38.68
C ILE A 497 -31.24 2.71 39.39
N HIS A 498 -31.78 3.77 38.78
CA HIS A 498 -32.93 4.48 39.36
C HIS A 498 -34.14 3.54 39.53
N ARG A 499 -34.53 2.82 38.48
CA ARG A 499 -35.67 1.87 38.50
C ARG A 499 -35.46 0.77 39.54
N ALA A 500 -34.26 0.20 39.59
CA ALA A 500 -33.90 -0.85 40.54
C ALA A 500 -33.97 -0.35 41.99
N LEU A 501 -33.41 0.84 42.28
CA LEU A 501 -33.47 1.42 43.61
C LEU A 501 -34.92 1.77 44.01
N LEU A 502 -35.71 2.36 43.11
CA LEU A 502 -37.11 2.68 43.38
C LEU A 502 -37.95 1.43 43.67
N SER A 503 -37.72 0.34 42.93
CA SER A 503 -38.41 -0.93 43.18
C SER A 503 -38.00 -1.58 44.50
N LEU A 504 -36.79 -1.32 45.00
CA LEU A 504 -36.25 -1.93 46.23
C LEU A 504 -36.49 -1.09 47.49
N VAL A 505 -36.82 0.19 47.33
CA VAL A 505 -37.09 1.13 48.43
C VAL A 505 -38.33 0.68 49.22
N SER A 506 -38.23 0.77 50.56
CA SER A 506 -39.40 0.62 51.44
C SER A 506 -40.29 1.87 51.36
N LYS A 507 -41.61 1.65 51.28
CA LYS A 507 -42.63 2.72 51.25
C LYS A 507 -42.32 3.82 50.21
N PRO A 508 -42.34 3.50 48.91
CA PRO A 508 -42.02 4.48 47.86
C PRO A 508 -42.98 5.68 47.83
N GLU A 509 -44.22 5.51 48.28
CA GLU A 509 -45.23 6.57 48.33
C GLU A 509 -44.83 7.75 49.24
N GLU A 510 -44.00 7.53 50.26
CA GLU A 510 -43.56 8.57 51.19
C GLU A 510 -42.30 9.33 50.70
N LEU A 511 -41.87 9.11 49.45
CA LEU A 511 -40.62 9.67 48.92
C LEU A 511 -40.75 11.18 48.60
N GLU A 512 -40.09 12.01 49.41
CA GLU A 512 -40.02 13.46 49.23
C GLU A 512 -39.08 13.84 48.06
N GLY A 513 -39.56 14.68 47.13
CA GLY A 513 -38.74 15.16 46.00
C GLY A 513 -38.60 14.18 44.84
N TRP A 514 -39.58 13.30 44.64
CA TRP A 514 -39.64 12.34 43.53
C TRP A 514 -39.56 13.00 42.15
N GLU A 515 -40.01 14.26 42.01
CA GLU A 515 -39.96 15.05 40.77
C GLU A 515 -38.53 15.28 40.24
N HIS A 516 -37.52 15.21 41.11
CA HIS A 516 -36.12 15.36 40.70
C HIS A 516 -35.50 14.04 40.20
N VAL A 517 -36.19 12.91 40.34
CA VAL A 517 -35.72 11.60 39.87
C VAL A 517 -36.01 11.48 38.36
N LEU A 518 -34.96 11.28 37.55
CA LEU A 518 -35.03 11.32 36.09
C LEU A 518 -36.05 10.38 35.45
N VAL A 519 -36.34 9.24 36.10
CA VAL A 519 -37.21 8.20 35.55
C VAL A 519 -38.68 8.34 36.02
N CYS A 520 -38.95 9.13 37.04
CA CYS A 520 -40.29 9.26 37.60
C CYS A 520 -41.09 10.35 36.87
N SER A 521 -42.11 9.94 36.11
CA SER A 521 -43.16 10.86 35.61
C SER A 521 -44.37 10.92 36.55
N THR A 522 -44.55 9.89 37.38
CA THR A 522 -45.61 9.78 38.39
C THR A 522 -45.00 9.39 39.74
N GLN A 523 -45.76 9.58 40.82
CA GLN A 523 -45.35 9.15 42.16
C GLN A 523 -45.10 7.62 42.17
N PRO A 524 -43.97 7.16 42.73
CA PRO A 524 -43.62 5.74 42.72
C PRO A 524 -44.54 4.95 43.66
N THR A 525 -45.08 3.84 43.14
CA THR A 525 -45.99 2.94 43.87
C THR A 525 -45.25 1.68 44.35
N ALA A 526 -45.80 1.03 45.38
CA ALA A 526 -45.22 -0.23 45.84
C ALA A 526 -45.39 -1.36 44.81
N THR A 527 -44.30 -2.05 44.51
CA THR A 527 -44.27 -3.26 43.67
C THR A 527 -44.16 -4.52 44.53
N GLU A 528 -44.39 -5.70 43.94
CA GLU A 528 -44.27 -7.00 44.62
C GLU A 528 -42.86 -7.27 45.21
N PHE A 529 -41.86 -6.53 44.74
CA PHE A 529 -40.46 -6.64 45.15
C PHE A 529 -40.01 -5.49 46.06
N THR A 530 -40.96 -4.68 46.54
CA THR A 530 -40.65 -3.68 47.56
C THR A 530 -40.24 -4.33 48.86
N ARG A 531 -39.19 -3.76 49.45
CA ARG A 531 -38.64 -4.26 50.70
C ARG A 531 -39.60 -3.96 51.85
N PRO A 532 -39.95 -4.95 52.70
CA PRO A 532 -40.75 -4.69 53.88
C PRO A 532 -40.03 -3.70 54.83
N PRO A 533 -40.77 -2.81 55.50
CA PRO A 533 -40.18 -1.86 56.44
C PRO A 533 -39.52 -2.57 57.64
N ASN A 534 -38.53 -1.92 58.26
CA ASN A 534 -37.84 -2.36 59.49
C ASN A 534 -36.95 -3.60 59.37
N ARG A 535 -36.41 -3.89 58.17
CA ARG A 535 -35.44 -4.98 57.96
C ARG A 535 -34.00 -4.46 57.93
N GLU A 536 -33.09 -5.19 58.55
CA GLU A 536 -31.66 -4.83 58.62
C GLU A 536 -30.97 -5.10 57.29
N LEU A 537 -30.08 -4.20 56.86
CA LEU A 537 -29.23 -4.43 55.69
C LEU A 537 -27.94 -5.13 56.13
N PRO A 538 -27.40 -6.06 55.32
CA PRO A 538 -26.08 -6.62 55.54
C PRO A 538 -25.02 -5.49 55.63
N THR A 539 -24.21 -5.52 56.69
CA THR A 539 -23.08 -4.59 56.87
C THR A 539 -21.84 -5.05 56.12
N ASP A 540 -21.72 -6.35 55.87
CA ASP A 540 -20.51 -6.96 55.33
C ASP A 540 -20.50 -7.03 53.78
N ASP A 541 -19.30 -7.08 53.22
CA ASP A 541 -19.11 -7.23 51.77
C ASP A 541 -19.27 -8.69 51.36
N VAL A 542 -20.53 -9.10 51.16
CA VAL A 542 -20.86 -10.45 50.67
C VAL A 542 -20.64 -10.50 49.15
N LYS A 543 -19.65 -11.28 48.71
CA LYS A 543 -19.48 -11.62 47.29
C LYS A 543 -20.66 -12.46 46.83
N LEU A 544 -21.33 -12.00 45.78
CA LEU A 544 -22.50 -12.68 45.22
C LEU A 544 -22.04 -13.63 44.10
N SER A 545 -22.37 -14.92 44.24
CA SER A 545 -22.16 -15.89 43.17
C SER A 545 -23.30 -15.79 42.15
N ILE A 546 -22.96 -15.80 40.85
CA ILE A 546 -23.93 -15.71 39.75
C ILE A 546 -24.92 -16.87 39.83
N SER A 547 -24.44 -18.11 39.95
CA SER A 547 -25.29 -19.30 40.01
C SER A 547 -26.25 -19.27 41.20
N LYS A 548 -25.74 -18.92 42.39
CA LYS A 548 -26.55 -18.82 43.62
C LYS A 548 -27.67 -17.79 43.48
N MET A 549 -27.34 -16.63 42.92
CA MET A 549 -28.30 -15.55 42.77
C MET A 549 -29.33 -15.86 41.67
N TRP A 550 -28.91 -16.58 40.62
CA TRP A 550 -29.80 -17.04 39.54
C TRP A 550 -30.82 -18.07 40.02
N GLU A 551 -30.39 -19.02 40.85
CA GLU A 551 -31.27 -20.02 41.46
C GLU A 551 -32.29 -19.39 42.41
N ILE A 552 -31.84 -18.48 43.29
CA ILE A 552 -32.74 -17.77 44.21
C ILE A 552 -33.72 -16.88 43.44
N SER A 553 -33.30 -16.35 42.30
CA SER A 553 -34.17 -15.57 41.42
C SER A 553 -35.32 -16.39 40.82
N LYS A 554 -35.06 -17.66 40.47
CA LYS A 554 -36.06 -18.62 39.97
C LYS A 554 -36.92 -19.22 41.09
N SER A 555 -36.47 -19.18 42.34
CA SER A 555 -37.20 -19.75 43.47
C SER A 555 -38.30 -18.81 44.00
N ASN A 556 -39.38 -19.42 44.50
CA ASN A 556 -40.54 -18.71 45.05
C ASN A 556 -40.53 -18.66 46.59
N ASP A 557 -39.40 -18.97 47.24
CA ASP A 557 -39.35 -18.99 48.70
C ASP A 557 -39.26 -17.58 49.30
N SER A 558 -40.33 -17.17 50.01
CA SER A 558 -40.48 -15.83 50.60
C SER A 558 -39.27 -15.38 51.45
N LYS A 559 -38.68 -16.24 52.28
CA LYS A 559 -37.54 -15.85 53.13
C LYS A 559 -36.28 -15.59 52.30
N ALA A 560 -35.95 -16.52 51.41
CA ALA A 560 -34.82 -16.38 50.48
C ALA A 560 -34.99 -15.16 49.56
N THR A 561 -36.23 -14.80 49.21
CA THR A 561 -36.47 -13.61 48.39
C THR A 561 -36.18 -12.30 49.13
N HIS A 562 -36.46 -12.21 50.43
CA HIS A 562 -36.12 -11.01 51.18
C HIS A 562 -34.60 -10.88 51.38
N ASP A 563 -33.89 -11.99 51.64
CA ASP A 563 -32.42 -12.01 51.71
C ASP A 563 -31.79 -11.60 50.35
N PHE A 564 -32.38 -12.08 49.25
CA PHE A 564 -32.02 -11.71 47.89
C PHE A 564 -32.18 -10.20 47.64
N LEU A 565 -33.34 -9.62 47.96
CA LEU A 565 -33.61 -8.19 47.78
C LEU A 565 -32.63 -7.32 48.59
N ASP A 566 -32.32 -7.72 49.83
CA ASP A 566 -31.32 -7.01 50.65
C ASP A 566 -29.92 -7.04 50.00
N SER A 567 -29.51 -8.20 49.52
CA SER A 567 -28.20 -8.38 48.89
C SER A 567 -28.07 -7.60 47.57
N ILE A 568 -29.15 -7.53 46.78
CA ILE A 568 -29.20 -6.77 45.54
C ILE A 568 -29.24 -5.28 45.82
N LEU A 569 -30.00 -4.82 46.82
CA LEU A 569 -30.02 -3.41 47.21
C LEU A 569 -28.61 -2.94 47.62
N MET A 570 -27.90 -3.74 48.42
CA MET A 570 -26.51 -3.44 48.76
C MET A 570 -25.60 -3.40 47.54
N LYS A 571 -25.75 -4.35 46.61
CA LYS A 571 -25.00 -4.34 45.36
C LYS A 571 -25.34 -3.13 44.48
N ALA A 572 -26.61 -2.76 44.38
CA ALA A 572 -27.09 -1.60 43.61
C ALA A 572 -26.53 -0.27 44.16
N ILE A 573 -26.43 -0.14 45.49
CA ILE A 573 -25.82 1.02 46.15
C ILE A 573 -24.31 1.06 45.91
N ARG A 574 -23.63 -0.11 45.90
CA ARG A 574 -22.20 -0.18 45.55
C ARG A 574 -21.96 0.11 44.07
N THR A 575 -22.79 -0.40 43.16
CA THR A 575 -22.70 -0.05 41.73
C THR A 575 -22.96 1.43 41.51
N LEU A 576 -23.87 2.04 42.30
CA LEU A 576 -24.06 3.50 42.31
C LEU A 576 -22.77 4.23 42.76
N ASP A 577 -22.06 3.76 43.78
CA ASP A 577 -20.78 4.36 44.19
C ASP A 577 -19.72 4.31 43.08
N VAL A 578 -19.63 3.17 42.38
CA VAL A 578 -18.72 3.00 41.23
C VAL A 578 -19.15 3.93 40.08
N LEU A 579 -20.44 3.98 39.74
CA LEU A 579 -21.04 4.87 38.75
C LEU A 579 -20.71 6.34 39.04
N ILE A 580 -20.87 6.77 40.29
CA ILE A 580 -20.58 8.14 40.72
C ILE A 580 -19.10 8.46 40.51
N THR A 581 -18.21 7.54 40.89
CA THR A 581 -16.77 7.74 40.87
C THR A 581 -16.20 7.76 39.45
N LYS A 582 -16.66 6.82 38.61
CA LYS A 582 -16.08 6.54 37.30
C LYS A 582 -16.73 7.34 36.17
N MET A 583 -18.03 7.59 36.25
CA MET A 583 -18.77 8.21 35.15
C MET A 583 -19.22 9.61 35.55
N ILE A 584 -20.02 9.75 36.61
CA ILE A 584 -20.70 11.02 36.91
C ILE A 584 -19.69 12.14 37.20
N LYS A 585 -18.62 11.86 37.97
CA LYS A 585 -17.62 12.87 38.38
C LYS A 585 -17.00 13.65 37.21
N ASN A 586 -16.70 12.98 36.09
CA ASN A 586 -15.95 13.57 34.98
C ASN A 586 -16.86 14.25 33.94
N THR A 587 -18.17 14.22 34.15
CA THR A 587 -19.16 14.75 33.19
C THR A 587 -19.55 16.19 33.50
N SER A 588 -19.81 16.97 32.44
CA SER A 588 -20.33 18.34 32.59
C SER A 588 -21.77 18.39 33.14
N ALA A 589 -22.55 17.33 32.92
CA ALA A 589 -23.92 17.14 33.42
C ALA A 589 -23.98 16.49 34.83
N ALA A 590 -22.85 16.43 35.54
CA ALA A 590 -22.79 15.88 36.89
C ALA A 590 -23.82 16.48 37.88
N PRO A 591 -24.11 17.81 37.88
CA PRO A 591 -25.11 18.38 38.79
C PRO A 591 -26.51 17.79 38.63
N GLU A 592 -26.96 17.61 37.38
CA GLU A 592 -28.26 17.02 37.05
C GLU A 592 -28.30 15.55 37.47
N LEU A 593 -27.28 14.77 37.09
CA LEU A 593 -27.20 13.34 37.39
C LEU A 593 -27.08 13.06 38.89
N THR A 594 -26.34 13.88 39.64
CA THR A 594 -26.27 13.74 41.10
C THR A 594 -27.58 14.14 41.77
N SER A 595 -28.23 15.20 41.29
CA SER A 595 -29.48 15.68 41.90
C SER A 595 -30.59 14.63 41.92
N SER A 596 -30.61 13.72 40.94
CA SER A 596 -31.65 12.69 40.83
C SER A 596 -31.52 11.54 41.84
N PHE A 597 -30.30 11.21 42.28
CA PHE A 597 -30.06 10.15 43.26
C PHE A 597 -30.19 10.63 44.72
N ILE A 598 -30.09 11.93 44.99
CA ILE A 598 -30.17 12.50 46.35
C ILE A 598 -31.50 12.17 47.06
N PRO A 599 -32.69 12.36 46.45
CA PRO A 599 -33.97 12.04 47.07
C PRO A 599 -34.07 10.56 47.49
N ILE A 600 -33.64 9.66 46.60
CA ILE A 600 -33.69 8.20 46.82
C ILE A 600 -32.79 7.80 48.00
N LEU A 601 -31.54 8.27 48.03
CA LEU A 601 -30.61 7.94 49.11
C LEU A 601 -31.05 8.54 50.45
N ARG A 602 -31.60 9.75 50.45
CA ARG A 602 -32.13 10.39 51.67
C ARG A 602 -33.32 9.60 52.22
N HIS A 603 -34.22 9.15 51.36
CA HIS A 603 -35.36 8.33 51.74
C HIS A 603 -34.93 6.95 52.25
N LEU A 604 -33.93 6.32 51.62
CA LEU A 604 -33.33 5.07 52.12
C LEU A 604 -32.77 5.25 53.55
N ILE A 605 -32.03 6.33 53.81
CA ILE A 605 -31.51 6.63 55.15
C ILE A 605 -32.64 6.82 56.19
N LYS A 606 -33.76 7.44 55.80
CA LYS A 606 -34.93 7.68 56.67
C LYS A 606 -35.70 6.39 56.99
N THR A 607 -35.76 5.45 56.04
CA THR A 607 -36.57 4.22 56.15
C THR A 607 -35.84 3.04 56.77
N LEU A 608 -34.51 3.08 56.83
CA LEU A 608 -33.67 2.04 57.41
C LEU A 608 -33.68 2.10 58.95
N PRO A 609 -33.89 0.96 59.65
CA PRO A 609 -33.88 0.93 61.12
C PRO A 609 -32.46 1.10 61.71
N ASN A 610 -31.42 0.67 60.99
CA ASN A 610 -30.02 0.75 61.40
C ASN A 610 -29.22 1.68 60.47
N THR A 611 -28.26 2.42 61.03
CA THR A 611 -27.33 3.26 60.27
C THR A 611 -26.33 2.39 59.52
N ASN A 612 -26.57 2.14 58.24
CA ASN A 612 -25.59 1.45 57.38
C ASN A 612 -24.54 2.46 56.88
N SER A 613 -23.29 2.27 57.29
CA SER A 613 -22.17 3.17 56.97
C SER A 613 -21.95 3.29 55.45
N ILE A 614 -22.18 2.23 54.68
CA ILE A 614 -22.00 2.23 53.22
C ILE A 614 -22.97 3.22 52.57
N VAL A 615 -24.25 3.15 52.92
CA VAL A 615 -25.28 4.04 52.36
C VAL A 615 -25.01 5.50 52.70
N ILE A 616 -24.59 5.77 53.94
CA ILE A 616 -24.24 7.11 54.42
C ILE A 616 -22.98 7.63 53.69
N ASN A 617 -21.97 6.78 53.48
CA ASN A 617 -20.75 7.13 52.75
C ASN A 617 -21.05 7.47 51.29
N VAL A 618 -21.89 6.68 50.61
CA VAL A 618 -22.31 6.97 49.23
C VAL A 618 -23.12 8.26 49.16
N ALA A 619 -24.08 8.46 50.07
CA ALA A 619 -24.89 9.68 50.12
C ALA A 619 -24.05 10.94 50.41
N SER A 620 -23.09 10.87 51.32
CA SER A 620 -22.20 11.99 51.64
C SER A 620 -21.25 12.32 50.48
N LYS A 621 -20.67 11.30 49.85
CA LYS A 621 -19.84 11.44 48.65
C LYS A 621 -20.62 12.06 47.49
N LEU A 622 -21.84 11.60 47.25
CA LEU A 622 -22.72 12.13 46.22
C LEU A 622 -23.04 13.61 46.47
N ASN A 623 -23.39 13.98 47.70
CA ASN A 623 -23.61 15.38 48.08
C ASN A 623 -22.36 16.25 47.92
N ASN A 624 -21.18 15.71 48.22
CA ASN A 624 -19.92 16.43 48.05
C ASN A 624 -19.62 16.67 46.56
N ILE A 625 -19.78 15.65 45.71
CA ILE A 625 -19.62 15.78 44.26
C ILE A 625 -20.64 16.77 43.70
N HIS A 626 -21.90 16.69 44.10
CA HIS A 626 -22.93 17.66 43.70
C HIS A 626 -22.51 19.11 44.03
N LYS A 627 -22.02 19.37 45.25
CA LYS A 627 -21.53 20.69 45.66
C LYS A 627 -20.30 21.16 44.89
N ILE A 628 -19.39 20.26 44.53
CA ILE A 628 -18.19 20.59 43.75
C ILE A 628 -18.57 20.89 42.31
N SER A 629 -19.30 19.97 41.65
CA SER A 629 -19.73 20.10 40.26
C SER A 629 -20.62 21.32 40.02
N THR A 630 -21.51 21.66 40.97
CA THR A 630 -22.33 22.89 40.88
C THR A 630 -21.49 24.17 40.94
N LYS A 631 -20.42 24.19 41.75
CA LYS A 631 -19.49 25.33 41.84
C LYS A 631 -18.58 25.45 40.61
N GLU A 632 -18.13 24.31 40.07
CA GLU A 632 -17.23 24.27 38.92
C GLU A 632 -17.93 24.47 37.57
N ARG A 633 -19.26 24.40 37.53
CA ARG A 633 -20.05 24.50 36.30
C ARG A 633 -19.78 25.81 35.54
N ARG A 634 -19.42 25.68 34.27
CA ARG A 634 -19.19 26.79 33.33
C ARG A 634 -20.14 26.70 32.13
N PRO A 635 -20.51 27.83 31.51
CA PRO A 635 -21.29 27.82 30.27
C PRO A 635 -20.46 27.23 29.11
N LEU A 636 -21.12 26.44 28.26
CA LEU A 636 -20.48 25.77 27.12
C LEU A 636 -20.08 26.78 26.03
N LYS A 637 -18.90 26.58 25.44
CA LYS A 637 -18.35 27.40 24.34
C LYS A 637 -17.94 26.54 23.14
N LEU A 638 -18.81 25.62 22.72
CA LEU A 638 -18.53 24.64 21.64
C LEU A 638 -18.27 25.28 20.27
N GLN A 639 -18.79 26.49 20.03
CA GLN A 639 -18.69 27.18 18.74
C GLN A 639 -17.45 28.08 18.60
N GLN A 640 -16.44 27.90 19.47
CA GLN A 640 -15.18 28.62 19.36
C GLN A 640 -14.26 27.93 18.35
N HIS A 641 -14.53 28.17 17.06
CA HIS A 641 -13.69 27.67 15.97
C HIS A 641 -12.46 28.57 15.76
N ARG A 642 -11.33 27.96 15.39
CA ARG A 642 -10.16 28.72 14.95
C ARG A 642 -10.48 29.38 13.61
N ALA A 643 -10.07 30.63 13.43
CA ALA A 643 -10.24 31.32 12.15
C ALA A 643 -9.50 30.54 11.04
N ILE A 644 -10.19 30.29 9.93
CA ILE A 644 -9.61 29.61 8.76
C ILE A 644 -8.53 30.52 8.17
N GLY A 645 -7.37 29.96 7.86
CA GLY A 645 -6.28 30.70 7.19
C GLY A 645 -6.69 31.18 5.81
N ILE A 646 -6.01 32.22 5.30
CA ILE A 646 -6.21 32.68 3.93
C ILE A 646 -5.78 31.54 2.99
N ALA A 647 -6.63 31.19 2.01
CA ALA A 647 -6.32 30.16 1.04
C ALA A 647 -5.04 30.49 0.28
N GLN A 648 -4.03 29.63 0.40
CA GLN A 648 -2.77 29.76 -0.30
C GLN A 648 -2.92 29.20 -1.73
N VAL A 649 -2.57 30.00 -2.73
CA VAL A 649 -2.52 29.56 -4.13
C VAL A 649 -1.05 29.38 -4.50
N ALA A 650 -0.69 28.19 -4.96
CA ALA A 650 0.64 27.95 -5.49
C ALA A 650 0.86 28.83 -6.73
N PRO A 651 1.90 29.67 -6.78
CA PRO A 651 2.16 30.51 -7.93
C PRO A 651 2.48 29.64 -9.14
N ARG A 652 1.81 29.90 -10.26
CA ARG A 652 2.13 29.22 -11.52
C ARG A 652 3.27 29.95 -12.21
N PHE A 653 4.48 29.39 -12.14
CA PHE A 653 5.63 29.89 -12.87
C PHE A 653 6.33 28.74 -13.60
N SER A 654 7.17 29.08 -14.58
CA SER A 654 8.05 28.12 -15.24
C SER A 654 9.45 28.28 -14.66
N GLU A 655 10.05 27.18 -14.23
CA GLU A 655 11.38 27.17 -13.59
C GLU A 655 12.48 27.75 -14.49
N ARG A 656 12.39 27.54 -15.81
CA ARG A 656 13.30 28.11 -16.82
C ARG A 656 12.61 29.19 -17.67
N PHE A 657 12.08 30.22 -17.02
CA PHE A 657 11.46 31.34 -17.73
C PHE A 657 12.48 32.08 -18.62
N ASN A 658 12.14 32.26 -19.90
CA ASN A 658 12.92 33.07 -20.83
C ASN A 658 11.95 33.97 -21.63
N PRO A 659 12.11 35.30 -21.59
CA PRO A 659 11.19 36.23 -22.27
C PRO A 659 11.21 36.11 -23.80
N ASP A 660 12.31 35.64 -24.39
CA ASP A 660 12.42 35.46 -25.84
C ASP A 660 11.69 34.20 -26.33
N ARG A 661 11.40 33.26 -25.43
CA ARG A 661 10.61 32.07 -25.73
C ARG A 661 9.14 32.35 -25.45
N LYS A 662 8.31 32.26 -26.49
CA LYS A 662 6.86 32.51 -26.40
C LYS A 662 6.10 31.53 -25.51
N SER A 663 6.62 30.31 -25.31
CA SER A 663 6.10 29.38 -24.30
C SER A 663 7.24 28.66 -23.57
N ALA A 664 7.17 28.69 -22.24
CA ALA A 664 8.13 28.03 -21.35
C ALA A 664 7.79 26.54 -21.12
N ARG A 665 6.75 26.02 -21.77
CA ARG A 665 6.16 24.68 -21.55
C ARG A 665 6.62 23.61 -22.54
N THR A 666 7.49 23.93 -23.49
CA THR A 666 7.77 23.07 -24.66
C THR A 666 8.93 22.09 -24.48
N ILE A 667 9.53 22.00 -23.28
CA ILE A 667 10.73 21.16 -23.10
C ILE A 667 10.34 19.70 -22.82
N ASP A 668 9.21 19.48 -22.13
CA ASP A 668 8.83 18.15 -21.62
C ASP A 668 7.40 17.73 -22.04
N MET A 669 6.85 18.33 -23.10
CA MET A 669 5.47 18.07 -23.53
C MET A 669 5.44 17.09 -24.70
N ASP A 670 4.51 16.13 -24.66
CA ASP A 670 4.39 15.13 -25.72
C ASP A 670 4.04 15.81 -27.05
N PRO A 671 4.71 15.45 -28.17
CA PRO A 671 4.44 16.04 -29.49
C PRO A 671 2.98 15.91 -29.97
N THR A 672 2.23 15.00 -29.36
CA THR A 672 0.82 14.72 -29.69
C THR A 672 -0.16 15.59 -28.91
N ASP A 673 0.30 16.38 -27.93
CA ASP A 673 -0.60 17.21 -27.12
C ASP A 673 -1.24 18.34 -27.94
N PRO A 674 -2.56 18.58 -27.81
CA PRO A 674 -3.26 19.62 -28.56
C PRO A 674 -2.66 21.03 -28.40
N ILE A 675 -2.00 21.28 -27.27
CA ILE A 675 -1.34 22.55 -26.96
C ILE A 675 0.00 22.67 -27.69
N ALA A 676 0.81 21.61 -27.72
CA ALA A 676 2.08 21.58 -28.45
C ALA A 676 1.86 21.82 -29.95
N VAL A 677 0.87 21.12 -30.52
CA VAL A 677 0.45 21.30 -31.92
C VAL A 677 -0.02 22.74 -32.19
N ARG A 678 -0.78 23.35 -31.28
CA ARG A 678 -1.24 24.74 -31.44
C ARG A 678 -0.08 25.73 -31.42
N ASP A 679 0.90 25.52 -30.55
CA ASP A 679 2.11 26.34 -30.46
C ASP A 679 2.96 26.22 -31.73
N GLU A 680 3.15 25.01 -32.25
CA GLU A 680 3.84 24.78 -33.53
C GLU A 680 3.13 25.46 -34.70
N ILE A 681 1.81 25.33 -34.79
CA ILE A 681 1.01 26.03 -35.81
C ILE A 681 1.20 27.55 -35.69
N SER A 682 1.25 28.09 -34.46
CA SER A 682 1.48 29.52 -34.24
C SER A 682 2.87 29.98 -34.71
N LYS A 683 3.89 29.14 -34.47
CA LYS A 683 5.27 29.35 -34.93
C LYS A 683 5.35 29.35 -36.45
N LEU A 684 4.74 28.37 -37.11
CA LEU A 684 4.68 28.28 -38.57
C LEU A 684 3.92 29.47 -39.17
N LYS A 685 2.79 29.88 -38.59
CA LYS A 685 2.05 31.09 -39.02
C LYS A 685 2.91 32.35 -38.95
N HIS A 686 3.76 32.47 -37.93
CA HIS A 686 4.69 33.59 -37.81
C HIS A 686 5.73 33.59 -38.92
N GLN A 687 6.39 32.44 -39.13
CA GLN A 687 7.40 32.28 -40.19
C GLN A 687 6.81 32.61 -41.56
N VAL A 688 5.63 32.05 -41.88
CA VAL A 688 4.93 32.34 -43.14
C VAL A 688 4.62 33.83 -43.29
N LYS A 689 4.24 34.51 -42.20
CA LYS A 689 3.96 35.95 -42.24
C LYS A 689 5.22 36.79 -42.49
N GLU A 690 6.34 36.43 -41.86
CA GLU A 690 7.64 37.10 -42.05
C GLU A 690 8.16 36.91 -43.47
N GLU A 691 8.24 35.66 -43.92
CA GLU A 691 8.67 35.29 -45.27
C GLU A 691 7.79 35.97 -46.33
N ARG A 692 6.46 35.91 -46.16
CA ARG A 692 5.53 36.59 -47.08
C ARG A 692 5.76 38.10 -47.10
N LYS A 693 6.00 38.73 -45.94
CA LYS A 693 6.25 40.18 -45.86
C LYS A 693 7.57 40.53 -46.53
N GLN A 694 8.61 39.72 -46.35
CA GLN A 694 9.90 39.91 -46.99
C GLN A 694 9.81 39.74 -48.50
N ALA A 695 9.22 38.64 -48.98
CA ALA A 695 9.01 38.38 -50.39
C ALA A 695 8.18 39.50 -51.06
N LEU A 696 7.09 39.96 -50.43
CA LEU A 696 6.31 41.09 -50.95
C LEU A 696 7.12 42.39 -50.97
N LYS A 697 8.00 42.61 -49.99
CA LYS A 697 8.88 43.79 -49.97
C LYS A 697 9.89 43.74 -51.11
N GLU A 698 10.45 42.58 -51.40
CA GLU A 698 11.37 42.35 -52.53
C GLU A 698 10.67 42.53 -53.87
N ILE A 699 9.53 41.89 -54.10
CA ILE A 699 8.72 42.08 -55.32
C ILE A 699 8.36 43.55 -55.51
N ARG A 700 7.99 44.28 -54.44
CA ARG A 700 7.70 45.72 -54.52
C ARG A 700 8.93 46.57 -54.84
N ARG A 701 10.13 46.15 -54.43
CA ARG A 701 11.38 46.84 -54.82
C ARG A 701 11.71 46.54 -56.28
N ASP A 702 11.57 45.29 -56.70
CA ASP A 702 11.87 44.86 -58.07
C ASP A 702 10.92 45.50 -59.07
N THR A 703 9.62 45.50 -58.79
CA THR A 703 8.62 46.21 -59.63
C THR A 703 8.90 47.71 -59.74
N LYS A 704 9.31 48.37 -58.65
CA LYS A 704 9.74 49.77 -58.70
C LYS A 704 11.01 49.95 -59.52
N PHE A 705 11.96 49.02 -59.42
CA PHE A 705 13.20 49.04 -60.19
C PHE A 705 12.92 48.85 -61.69
N GLU A 706 12.12 47.86 -62.05
CA GLU A 706 11.69 47.61 -63.43
C GLU A 706 10.92 48.78 -64.01
N ALA A 707 9.97 49.36 -63.25
CA ALA A 707 9.22 50.53 -63.67
C ALA A 707 10.14 51.72 -63.96
N ARG A 708 11.12 52.00 -63.07
CA ARG A 708 12.13 53.05 -63.30
C ARG A 708 12.97 52.77 -64.54
N ALA A 709 13.48 51.55 -64.68
CA ALA A 709 14.29 51.16 -65.83
C ALA A 709 13.51 51.23 -67.15
N GLN A 710 12.24 50.82 -67.18
CA GLN A 710 11.37 50.92 -68.36
C GLN A 710 11.05 52.37 -68.71
N ILE A 711 10.74 53.22 -67.72
CA ILE A 711 10.48 54.65 -67.95
C ILE A 711 11.74 55.32 -68.50
N GLU A 712 12.91 55.05 -67.91
CA GLU A 712 14.18 55.61 -68.38
C GLU A 712 14.49 55.15 -69.80
N ARG A 713 14.29 53.85 -70.11
CA ARG A 713 14.49 53.30 -71.45
C ARG A 713 13.55 53.94 -72.47
N LYS A 714 12.26 54.05 -72.16
CA LYS A 714 11.27 54.69 -73.04
C LYS A 714 11.59 56.17 -73.26
N LYS A 715 11.98 56.91 -72.21
CA LYS A 715 12.39 58.32 -72.36
C LYS A 715 13.58 58.45 -73.31
N LYS A 716 14.62 57.63 -73.13
CA LYS A 716 15.78 57.56 -74.05
C LYS A 716 15.35 57.24 -75.47
N GLU A 717 14.52 56.21 -75.68
CA GLU A 717 13.98 55.84 -77.00
C GLU A 717 13.18 56.99 -77.64
N TYR A 718 12.34 57.70 -76.87
CA TYR A 718 11.59 58.86 -77.33
C TYR A 718 12.50 60.04 -77.70
N ASP A 719 13.49 60.37 -76.86
CA ASP A 719 14.46 61.46 -77.10
C ASP A 719 15.32 61.15 -78.35
N GLU A 720 15.77 59.90 -78.50
CA GLU A 720 16.48 59.42 -79.69
C GLU A 720 15.60 59.49 -80.95
N TYR A 721 14.33 59.09 -80.87
CA TYR A 721 13.39 59.17 -81.99
C TYR A 721 13.13 60.63 -82.41
N HIS A 722 12.84 61.53 -81.46
CA HIS A 722 12.56 62.93 -81.75
C HIS A 722 13.79 63.66 -82.28
N SER A 723 14.98 63.42 -81.71
CA SER A 723 16.22 64.00 -82.22
C SER A 723 16.54 63.49 -83.63
N LYS A 724 16.29 62.21 -83.93
CA LYS A 724 16.42 61.65 -85.29
C LYS A 724 15.40 62.27 -86.25
N MET A 725 14.13 62.39 -85.85
CA MET A 725 13.08 62.96 -86.70
C MET A 725 13.30 64.45 -86.96
N ALA A 726 13.71 65.21 -85.94
CA ALA A 726 14.06 66.62 -86.09
C ALA A 726 15.26 66.81 -87.03
N LYS A 727 16.28 65.94 -86.96
CA LYS A 727 17.39 65.94 -87.93
C LYS A 727 16.90 65.68 -89.36
N ILE A 728 16.03 64.69 -89.56
CA ILE A 728 15.46 64.37 -90.88
C ILE A 728 14.58 65.52 -91.39
N TYR A 729 13.73 66.09 -90.54
CA TYR A 729 12.86 67.20 -90.92
C TYR A 729 13.68 68.45 -91.27
N ASN A 730 14.68 68.78 -90.45
CA ASN A 730 15.58 69.90 -90.72
C ASN A 730 16.41 69.65 -91.98
N SER A 731 16.87 68.42 -92.26
CA SER A 731 17.59 68.13 -93.49
C SER A 731 16.70 68.32 -94.72
N ILE A 732 15.47 67.76 -94.70
CA ILE A 732 14.49 67.95 -95.78
C ILE A 732 14.16 69.43 -95.96
N GLN A 733 13.86 70.16 -94.88
CA GLN A 733 13.51 71.58 -94.94
C GLN A 733 14.69 72.44 -95.41
N THR A 734 15.92 72.08 -95.06
CA THR A 734 17.12 72.79 -95.53
C THR A 734 17.37 72.51 -97.00
N GLU A 735 17.28 71.25 -97.44
CA GLU A 735 17.44 70.86 -98.84
C GLU A 735 16.36 71.52 -99.72
N GLU A 736 15.07 71.28 -99.44
CA GLU A 736 13.95 71.89 -100.17
C GLU A 736 13.93 73.42 -100.05
N GLY A 737 14.26 73.96 -98.87
CA GLY A 737 14.33 75.40 -98.62
C GLY A 737 15.45 76.08 -99.40
N THR A 738 16.61 75.43 -99.54
CA THR A 738 17.70 75.95 -100.39
C THR A 738 17.31 75.92 -101.86
N GLU A 739 16.63 74.87 -102.33
CA GLU A 739 16.11 74.79 -103.69
C GLU A 739 15.02 75.84 -103.96
N LYS A 740 14.07 76.00 -103.04
CA LYS A 740 13.01 77.02 -103.11
C LYS A 740 13.60 78.44 -103.09
N ASN A 741 14.59 78.72 -102.25
CA ASN A 741 15.26 80.01 -102.22
C ASN A 741 16.10 80.27 -103.48
N LYS A 742 16.73 79.24 -104.05
CA LYS A 742 17.38 79.34 -105.38
C LYS A 742 16.33 79.70 -106.43
N TYR A 743 15.19 79.01 -106.45
CA TYR A 743 14.08 79.30 -107.36
C TYR A 743 13.50 80.71 -107.18
N GLU A 744 13.29 81.18 -105.94
CA GLU A 744 12.82 82.54 -105.68
C GLU A 744 13.84 83.62 -106.08
N LYS A 745 15.14 83.38 -105.90
CA LYS A 745 16.18 84.29 -106.38
C LYS A 745 16.17 84.37 -107.91
N GLU A 746 16.01 83.26 -108.60
CA GLU A 746 15.82 83.25 -110.06
C GLU A 746 14.56 84.02 -110.46
N LYS A 747 13.45 83.82 -109.75
CA LYS A 747 12.19 84.55 -109.98
C LYS A 747 12.31 86.06 -109.72
N ARG A 748 13.04 86.49 -108.68
CA ARG A 748 13.30 87.91 -108.39
C ARG A 748 14.23 88.55 -109.43
N LYS A 749 15.26 87.83 -109.90
CA LYS A 749 16.10 88.28 -111.03
C LYS A 749 15.27 88.52 -112.30
N LEU A 750 14.26 87.68 -112.54
CA LEU A 750 13.31 87.89 -113.65
C LEU A 750 12.43 89.13 -113.44
N LYS A 751 12.03 89.45 -112.20
CA LYS A 751 11.24 90.65 -111.88
C LYS A 751 12.05 91.95 -112.01
N ASN A 752 13.30 92.00 -111.54
CA ASN A 752 14.15 93.20 -111.62
C ASN A 752 14.71 93.48 -113.04
N ARG A 753 14.38 92.64 -114.04
CA ARG A 753 14.64 92.88 -115.47
C ARG A 753 13.50 93.63 -116.19
N LYS A 754 12.45 94.04 -115.46
CA LYS A 754 11.42 94.98 -115.90
C LYS A 754 11.57 96.26 -115.09
#